data_AF-A0A9E1ASE7-F1
#
_entry.id   AF-A0A9E1ASE7-F1
#
_cell.length_a   1.000
_cell.length_b   1.000
_cell.length_c   1.000
_cell.angle_alpha   90.00
_cell.angle_beta   90.00
_cell.angle_gamma   90.00
#
_symmetry.space_group_name_H-M   'P 1'
#
loop_
_entity.id
_entity.type
_entity.pdbx_description
1 polymer ?
#
loop_
_entity_poly.entity_id
_entity_poly.type
_entity_poly.pdbx_seq_one_letter_code
_entity_poly.pdbx_strand_id
1 'polypeptide(L)'
;MKLSRHRIISILLAISLSAAAITGCSRSGLSSSESSSSDQTSSSISPSESRGESDVLNSSDAISSEDAASIASGTSSRETSSKTSGSSSANNVSSNNTGNQTEVYPTVKEDEKLLQGLIAGWNLNEGKGSIISDANKGSFKGNGIYTVWLNDTTFGKVLDFSTEKSRVEFSGQTVTLGNEFTIAAWMKAPPRENDYRIILSQGANGAEDYWDMKLEKDGTFSFYATALKGTDSSGVKLNDGKWHHTSVTLKGGKLTYYIDKKAVKTVTVSGTIPAPKGNLILGAGEAGTMHFDGSVSRVRIFKTAKTPNEITSIAVPNSGNEMKTPTFHYNHGIVIDRPQRGTIPPPMSQQITSEDVTFIKNMGFDHIKAIFTPSYFMNADGSVNQDTIWYVKAFVDLIVEQDMPCLICIHPEADFKETYLGNLDNFEIMLKFYEEFALFIGENWTEKQVAFQLMTEPFANVGDWTYMSDRMWGTVRNVLPYHTLITSSDKSGNMERLKLMSPTSDSNLIYSFTTYEPYAFGFNSGNTAMNGVTSFWNYLSEIPWPASPSVIEANMDRILAKVPDSMKNEAKAAMIQYGKGDSYGLYNREWHFARARSLYKWSQKYGGSIHLQCVEFGALDAVMAKRFGQTDGVGITNAARLQYIKDIRESFETYHIGWSYWSYNETFTVLNTENRQNNTSPVLGQDEKTWYDRDMLRALGVTPLV
;
A
#
# COMPACT_ATOMS: atom_id res chain seq x y z
N MET A 1 -27.77 20.14 -25.35
CA MET A 1 -27.01 18.93 -25.74
C MET A 1 -27.55 17.72 -24.98
N LYS A 2 -27.42 16.49 -25.51
CA LYS A 2 -27.65 15.25 -24.75
C LYS A 2 -26.30 14.61 -24.41
N LEU A 3 -25.91 14.63 -23.13
CA LEU A 3 -24.76 13.84 -22.65
C LEU A 3 -25.23 12.39 -22.36
N SER A 4 -24.35 11.41 -22.55
CA SER A 4 -24.71 9.99 -22.63
C SER A 4 -24.86 9.33 -21.25
N ARG A 5 -25.98 8.60 -21.06
CA ARG A 5 -26.33 7.87 -19.83
C ARG A 5 -25.50 6.61 -19.55
N HIS A 6 -24.28 6.48 -20.09
CA HIS A 6 -23.51 5.23 -20.03
C HIS A 6 -22.26 5.28 -19.15
N ARG A 7 -21.76 6.46 -18.76
CA ARG A 7 -20.56 6.61 -17.90
C ARG A 7 -20.85 6.79 -16.40
N ILE A 8 -22.10 6.62 -15.97
CA ILE A 8 -22.53 6.74 -14.56
C ILE A 8 -22.68 5.35 -13.88
N ILE A 9 -22.88 4.29 -14.67
CA ILE A 9 -23.22 2.94 -14.18
C ILE A 9 -22.06 2.27 -13.42
N SER A 10 -20.82 2.64 -13.72
CA SER A 10 -19.61 2.06 -13.10
C SER A 10 -19.44 2.42 -11.62
N ILE A 11 -19.86 3.62 -11.19
CA ILE A 11 -19.79 4.05 -9.78
C ILE A 11 -20.82 3.29 -8.93
N LEU A 12 -21.98 2.98 -9.52
CA LEU A 12 -23.12 2.33 -8.87
C LEU A 12 -22.81 0.92 -8.33
N LEU A 13 -21.82 0.20 -8.88
CA LEU A 13 -21.47 -1.16 -8.44
C LEU A 13 -20.55 -1.20 -7.20
N ALA A 14 -19.67 -0.20 -7.03
CA ALA A 14 -18.71 -0.19 -5.92
C ALA A 14 -19.36 0.18 -4.58
N ILE A 15 -20.26 1.16 -4.59
CA ILE A 15 -20.87 1.71 -3.36
C ILE A 15 -22.01 0.81 -2.83
N SER A 16 -22.81 0.21 -3.73
CA SER A 16 -24.00 -0.56 -3.37
C SER A 16 -23.71 -1.86 -2.60
N LEU A 17 -22.57 -2.50 -2.86
CA LEU A 17 -22.13 -3.72 -2.15
C LEU A 17 -21.85 -3.50 -0.65
N SER A 18 -21.61 -2.26 -0.22
CA SER A 18 -21.38 -1.94 1.21
C SER A 18 -22.69 -1.77 1.99
N ALA A 19 -23.78 -1.36 1.33
CA ALA A 19 -25.07 -1.10 1.97
C ALA A 19 -25.94 -2.36 2.14
N ALA A 20 -25.76 -3.38 1.29
CA ALA A 20 -26.61 -4.57 1.24
C ALA A 20 -26.52 -5.51 2.46
N ALA A 21 -25.57 -5.27 3.38
CA ALA A 21 -25.33 -6.13 4.54
C ALA A 21 -26.33 -5.93 5.72
N ILE A 22 -27.26 -4.97 5.64
CA ILE A 22 -28.16 -4.59 6.76
C ILE A 22 -29.66 -4.67 6.39
N THR A 23 -30.08 -5.74 5.70
CA THR A 23 -31.51 -6.12 5.61
C THR A 23 -31.68 -7.64 5.70
N GLY A 24 -32.06 -8.13 6.88
CA GLY A 24 -32.36 -9.55 7.13
C GLY A 24 -33.82 -9.79 7.55
N CYS A 25 -34.47 -10.75 6.90
CA CYS A 25 -35.69 -11.45 7.32
C CYS A 25 -37.02 -10.67 7.49
N SER A 26 -37.93 -10.88 6.52
CA SER A 26 -39.34 -11.21 6.79
C SER A 26 -39.88 -12.19 5.72
N ARG A 27 -40.60 -13.24 6.10
CA ARG A 27 -41.05 -14.34 5.22
C ARG A 27 -42.55 -14.30 4.88
N SER A 28 -42.88 -14.46 3.59
CA SER A 28 -44.12 -15.07 3.06
C SER A 28 -44.00 -15.18 1.54
N GLY A 29 -44.43 -16.24 0.82
CA GLY A 29 -45.06 -17.52 1.14
C GLY A 29 -45.48 -18.22 -0.18
N LEU A 30 -45.94 -19.48 -0.14
CA LEU A 30 -46.30 -20.35 -1.31
C LEU A 30 -45.05 -20.86 -2.08
N SER A 31 -44.65 -22.14 -2.03
CA SER A 31 -45.23 -23.40 -2.59
C SER A 31 -44.98 -23.57 -4.10
N SER A 32 -44.59 -24.73 -4.63
CA SER A 32 -44.73 -26.12 -4.15
C SER A 32 -43.56 -27.05 -4.54
N SER A 33 -43.57 -28.30 -4.04
CA SER A 33 -43.10 -29.56 -4.68
C SER A 33 -41.72 -29.66 -5.38
N GLU A 34 -40.88 -30.70 -5.21
CA GLU A 34 -40.70 -31.85 -4.30
C GLU A 34 -39.48 -32.65 -4.88
N SER A 35 -38.69 -33.50 -4.20
CA SER A 35 -38.52 -34.01 -2.82
C SER A 35 -37.03 -34.50 -2.71
N SER A 36 -36.49 -35.33 -1.78
CA SER A 36 -36.92 -36.11 -0.60
C SER A 36 -35.65 -36.50 0.23
N SER A 37 -35.80 -37.23 1.35
CA SER A 37 -34.81 -38.16 1.99
C SER A 37 -33.31 -37.79 1.99
N SER A 38 -32.73 -37.24 3.07
CA SER A 38 -32.25 -37.95 4.30
C SER A 38 -30.79 -38.45 4.20
N ASP A 39 -29.94 -38.42 5.25
CA ASP A 39 -30.23 -38.13 6.67
C ASP A 39 -29.04 -37.47 7.43
N GLN A 40 -29.27 -37.22 8.71
CA GLN A 40 -28.45 -36.42 9.66
C GLN A 40 -27.02 -36.98 9.91
N THR A 41 -26.09 -36.15 10.40
CA THR A 41 -25.89 -36.06 11.86
C THR A 41 -25.41 -34.68 12.33
N SER A 42 -25.85 -34.29 13.53
CA SER A 42 -25.54 -33.02 14.20
C SER A 42 -24.31 -33.17 15.12
N SER A 43 -23.68 -32.11 15.63
CA SER A 43 -24.27 -31.28 16.71
C SER A 43 -23.45 -30.02 17.01
N SER A 44 -24.10 -29.05 17.63
CA SER A 44 -23.57 -27.73 18.02
C SER A 44 -23.18 -27.68 19.51
N ILE A 45 -22.26 -26.78 19.84
CA ILE A 45 -22.00 -26.34 21.23
C ILE A 45 -22.04 -24.80 21.26
N SER A 46 -22.70 -24.25 22.28
CA SER A 46 -22.90 -22.81 22.46
C SER A 46 -21.77 -22.16 23.28
N PRO A 47 -21.45 -20.87 23.06
CA PRO A 47 -20.57 -20.13 23.94
C PRO A 47 -21.35 -19.59 25.15
N SER A 48 -21.01 -20.06 26.35
CA SER A 48 -21.45 -19.42 27.60
C SER A 48 -20.43 -19.63 28.71
N GLU A 49 -19.69 -18.58 29.07
CA GLU A 49 -19.55 -18.18 30.47
C GLU A 49 -19.00 -16.76 30.58
N SER A 50 -19.30 -16.11 31.71
CA SER A 50 -18.84 -14.75 32.00
C SER A 50 -18.49 -14.64 33.49
N ARG A 51 -17.21 -14.36 33.75
CA ARG A 51 -16.61 -13.80 34.97
C ARG A 51 -15.11 -13.60 34.65
N GLY A 52 -14.46 -12.53 35.07
CA GLY A 52 -14.96 -11.35 35.78
C GLY A 52 -14.07 -11.02 36.96
N GLU A 53 -13.01 -10.28 36.70
CA GLU A 53 -12.14 -9.70 37.71
C GLU A 53 -11.92 -8.23 37.38
N SER A 54 -12.15 -7.39 38.38
CA SER A 54 -11.86 -5.95 38.35
C SER A 54 -10.47 -5.73 38.89
N ASP A 55 -9.70 -4.82 38.29
CA ASP A 55 -8.64 -4.18 39.06
C ASP A 55 -8.51 -2.69 38.77
N VAL A 56 -8.10 -1.95 39.79
CA VAL A 56 -8.01 -0.50 39.79
C VAL A 56 -6.55 -0.10 39.71
N LEU A 57 -6.16 0.65 38.69
CA LEU A 57 -4.90 1.39 38.69
C LEU A 57 -5.17 2.89 38.71
N ASN A 58 -4.56 3.53 39.71
CA ASN A 58 -4.72 4.94 40.03
C ASN A 58 -3.52 5.75 39.53
N SER A 59 -3.71 7.07 39.53
CA SER A 59 -2.72 8.15 39.49
C SER A 59 -1.21 7.85 39.38
N SER A 60 -0.57 8.63 38.50
CA SER A 60 0.80 9.17 38.61
C SER A 60 1.98 8.21 38.68
N ASP A 61 2.87 8.36 37.70
CA ASP A 61 4.28 8.60 38.01
C ASP A 61 4.84 9.69 37.08
N ALA A 62 5.74 10.52 37.59
CA ALA A 62 6.42 11.57 36.84
C ALA A 62 7.92 11.44 37.09
N ILE A 63 8.69 11.14 36.04
CA ILE A 63 10.14 11.01 36.13
C ILE A 63 10.80 12.06 35.24
N SER A 64 11.36 13.07 35.90
CA SER A 64 12.34 13.98 35.32
C SER A 64 13.72 13.34 35.30
N SER A 65 14.47 13.54 34.22
CA SER A 65 15.94 13.66 34.32
C SER A 65 16.43 14.54 33.17
N GLU A 66 17.04 15.66 33.52
CA GLU A 66 18.00 16.33 32.64
C GLU A 66 19.31 15.55 32.74
N ASP A 67 20.05 15.44 31.64
CA ASP A 67 21.50 15.64 31.70
C ASP A 67 22.05 16.04 30.32
N ALA A 68 23.16 16.77 30.30
CA ALA A 68 23.62 17.49 29.10
C ALA A 68 25.07 17.19 28.72
N ALA A 69 25.35 17.15 27.41
CA ALA A 69 26.72 17.19 26.88
C ALA A 69 26.79 17.87 25.50
N SER A 70 27.31 19.09 25.46
CA SER A 70 27.70 19.80 24.23
C SER A 70 29.16 19.53 23.86
N ILE A 71 29.49 19.48 22.57
CA ILE A 71 30.81 19.82 21.94
C ILE A 71 30.74 19.40 20.45
N ALA A 72 31.38 20.03 19.46
CA ALA A 72 31.79 21.42 19.20
C ALA A 72 32.22 21.47 17.70
N SER A 73 32.34 22.64 17.08
CA SER A 73 32.75 22.77 15.67
C SER A 73 34.26 22.56 15.43
N GLY A 74 34.62 22.03 14.26
CA GLY A 74 36.02 21.91 13.81
C GLY A 74 36.15 22.05 12.29
N THR A 75 36.96 23.00 11.83
CA THR A 75 37.20 23.30 10.40
C THR A 75 38.66 23.07 10.01
N SER A 76 38.90 22.43 8.85
CA SER A 76 40.23 22.25 8.22
C SER A 76 40.02 21.88 6.74
N SER A 77 39.94 22.83 5.81
CA SER A 77 41.06 23.41 5.04
C SER A 77 41.67 22.50 3.96
N ARG A 78 41.72 23.01 2.71
CA ARG A 78 42.35 22.38 1.54
C ARG A 78 43.88 22.38 1.65
N GLU A 79 44.52 21.38 1.03
CA GLU A 79 45.79 21.58 0.32
C GLU A 79 45.70 21.05 -1.12
N THR A 80 46.64 21.49 -1.97
CA THR A 80 46.70 21.15 -3.40
C THR A 80 48.16 21.02 -3.87
N SER A 81 48.48 19.95 -4.61
CA SER A 81 49.74 19.79 -5.34
C SER A 81 49.49 19.35 -6.79
N SER A 82 50.42 19.62 -7.71
CA SER A 82 50.12 19.68 -9.16
C SER A 82 51.28 19.25 -10.08
N LYS A 83 50.95 18.94 -11.36
CA LYS A 83 51.85 18.85 -12.54
C LYS A 83 52.78 17.60 -12.56
N THR A 84 53.41 17.13 -13.67
CA THR A 84 53.56 17.50 -15.12
C THR A 84 54.13 16.25 -15.87
N SER A 85 54.07 16.01 -17.19
CA SER A 85 53.21 16.46 -18.32
C SER A 85 53.68 15.84 -19.67
N GLY A 86 52.76 15.45 -20.56
CA GLY A 86 53.03 15.09 -21.98
C GLY A 86 51.73 14.63 -22.67
N SER A 87 51.23 15.28 -23.73
CA SER A 87 51.67 15.25 -25.15
C SER A 87 51.42 13.88 -25.81
N SER A 88 50.72 13.75 -26.96
CA SER A 88 50.42 14.73 -28.01
C SER A 88 49.08 14.54 -28.75
N SER A 89 48.69 15.55 -29.54
CA SER A 89 47.90 15.49 -30.80
C SER A 89 46.49 14.87 -30.81
N ALA A 90 45.49 15.69 -31.16
CA ALA A 90 44.09 15.31 -31.27
C ALA A 90 43.69 14.62 -32.60
N ASN A 91 42.54 13.95 -32.59
CA ASN A 91 41.68 13.74 -33.76
C ASN A 91 40.21 13.86 -33.32
N ASN A 92 39.35 14.46 -34.14
CA ASN A 92 37.96 14.74 -33.78
C ASN A 92 37.07 13.50 -33.82
N VAL A 93 36.38 13.20 -32.72
CA VAL A 93 35.13 12.43 -32.67
C VAL A 93 34.17 13.18 -31.74
N SER A 94 32.91 13.30 -32.14
CA SER A 94 31.89 14.02 -31.36
C SER A 94 31.52 13.25 -30.08
N SER A 95 31.97 13.75 -28.94
CA SER A 95 31.58 13.21 -27.63
C SER A 95 30.17 13.66 -27.25
N ASN A 96 29.16 12.84 -27.56
CA ASN A 96 27.91 12.87 -26.81
C ASN A 96 28.25 12.53 -25.35
N ASN A 97 28.12 13.50 -24.46
CA ASN A 97 28.51 13.36 -23.06
C ASN A 97 27.42 12.63 -22.26
N THR A 98 27.20 11.34 -22.56
CA THR A 98 26.43 10.45 -21.70
C THR A 98 27.20 10.27 -20.40
N GLY A 99 26.79 10.97 -19.35
CA GLY A 99 27.40 10.85 -18.03
C GLY A 99 27.35 9.40 -17.55
N ASN A 100 28.45 8.90 -16.98
CA ASN A 100 28.53 7.57 -16.38
C ASN A 100 27.57 7.46 -15.17
N GLN A 101 26.31 7.13 -15.41
CA GLN A 101 25.51 6.48 -14.38
C GLN A 101 26.11 5.09 -14.17
N THR A 102 26.57 4.84 -12.94
CA THR A 102 26.97 3.50 -12.52
C THR A 102 25.69 2.65 -12.46
N GLU A 103 25.71 1.41 -12.96
CA GLU A 103 24.55 0.51 -12.81
C GLU A 103 24.16 0.41 -11.34
N VAL A 104 22.98 0.94 -10.98
CA VAL A 104 22.43 0.91 -9.61
C VAL A 104 22.25 -0.54 -9.12
N TYR A 105 22.11 -1.48 -10.07
CA TYR A 105 21.77 -2.87 -9.85
C TYR A 105 22.75 -3.79 -10.60
N PRO A 106 23.97 -4.02 -10.08
CA PRO A 106 24.99 -4.81 -10.76
C PRO A 106 24.55 -6.27 -10.93
N THR A 107 24.73 -6.82 -12.14
CA THR A 107 24.41 -8.24 -12.42
C THR A 107 25.50 -9.16 -11.85
N VAL A 108 25.50 -9.36 -10.53
CA VAL A 108 26.45 -10.24 -9.84
C VAL A 108 26.15 -11.71 -10.17
N LYS A 109 26.85 -12.22 -11.18
CA LYS A 109 26.86 -13.63 -11.56
C LYS A 109 27.87 -14.40 -10.72
N GLU A 110 27.45 -15.53 -10.15
CA GLU A 110 28.34 -16.46 -9.44
C GLU A 110 29.26 -17.21 -10.43
N ASP A 111 30.45 -17.62 -9.99
CA ASP A 111 31.32 -18.51 -10.76
C ASP A 111 30.60 -19.84 -11.02
N GLU A 112 30.49 -20.25 -12.28
CA GLU A 112 29.76 -21.46 -12.67
C GLU A 112 30.32 -22.73 -12.01
N LYS A 113 31.58 -22.71 -11.54
CA LYS A 113 32.17 -23.78 -10.71
C LYS A 113 31.40 -24.02 -9.41
N LEU A 114 30.78 -23.00 -8.81
CA LEU A 114 29.98 -23.11 -7.59
C LEU A 114 28.64 -23.85 -7.83
N LEU A 115 28.26 -24.06 -9.10
CA LEU A 115 27.11 -24.87 -9.50
C LEU A 115 27.49 -26.35 -9.75
N GLN A 116 28.77 -26.73 -9.59
CA GLN A 116 29.21 -28.10 -9.87
C GLN A 116 28.62 -29.11 -8.86
N GLY A 117 27.85 -30.07 -9.37
CA GLY A 117 27.17 -31.09 -8.56
C GLY A 117 25.80 -30.64 -8.01
N LEU A 118 25.28 -29.51 -8.47
CA LEU A 118 23.92 -29.04 -8.17
C LEU A 118 22.88 -30.02 -8.73
N ILE A 119 21.91 -30.44 -7.91
CA ILE A 119 20.76 -31.25 -8.34
C ILE A 119 19.71 -30.36 -9.01
N ALA A 120 19.43 -29.23 -8.35
CA ALA A 120 18.46 -28.23 -8.71
C ALA A 120 18.83 -26.90 -8.02
N GLY A 121 18.49 -25.78 -8.65
CA GLY A 121 18.65 -24.46 -8.04
C GLY A 121 18.29 -23.37 -9.02
N TRP A 122 17.99 -22.18 -8.51
CA TRP A 122 17.41 -21.09 -9.28
C TRP A 122 18.18 -19.81 -8.97
N ASN A 123 18.53 -19.04 -9.99
CA ASN A 123 19.21 -17.77 -9.77
C ASN A 123 18.25 -16.69 -9.26
N LEU A 124 16.97 -16.81 -9.62
CA LEU A 124 15.92 -15.83 -9.36
C LEU A 124 16.35 -14.47 -9.91
N ASN A 125 16.64 -14.43 -11.22
CA ASN A 125 17.15 -13.26 -11.92
C ASN A 125 16.50 -13.02 -13.30
N GLU A 126 15.43 -13.74 -13.61
CA GLU A 126 14.64 -13.63 -14.85
C GLU A 126 13.91 -12.29 -14.95
N GLY A 127 13.53 -11.71 -13.80
CA GLY A 127 13.16 -10.29 -13.68
C GLY A 127 11.80 -9.88 -14.25
N LYS A 128 11.06 -10.80 -14.89
CA LYS A 128 9.67 -10.64 -15.35
C LYS A 128 9.01 -12.00 -15.64
N GLY A 129 7.66 -12.03 -15.65
CA GLY A 129 6.86 -13.24 -15.91
C GLY A 129 6.88 -14.26 -14.76
N SER A 130 6.16 -15.38 -14.91
CA SER A 130 6.05 -16.39 -13.85
C SER A 130 7.04 -17.55 -13.95
N ILE A 131 7.70 -17.75 -15.09
CA ILE A 131 8.50 -18.96 -15.33
C ILE A 131 9.90 -18.83 -14.71
N ILE A 132 10.19 -19.70 -13.75
CA ILE A 132 11.48 -19.79 -13.05
C ILE A 132 12.31 -20.95 -13.63
N SER A 133 13.58 -20.70 -13.93
CA SER A 133 14.46 -21.57 -14.70
C SER A 133 15.65 -22.10 -13.90
N ASP A 134 15.96 -23.39 -14.11
CA ASP A 134 17.09 -24.08 -13.48
C ASP A 134 18.44 -23.43 -13.84
N ALA A 135 19.19 -22.99 -12.82
CA ALA A 135 20.49 -22.34 -12.95
C ALA A 135 21.57 -23.25 -13.55
N ASN A 136 21.42 -24.57 -13.44
CA ASN A 136 22.31 -25.58 -14.01
C ASN A 136 21.84 -26.09 -15.39
N LYS A 137 20.91 -25.36 -16.03
CA LYS A 137 20.25 -25.72 -17.31
C LYS A 137 19.50 -27.07 -17.26
N GLY A 138 19.16 -27.51 -16.05
CA GLY A 138 18.45 -28.76 -15.79
C GLY A 138 16.96 -28.69 -16.08
N SER A 139 16.24 -29.71 -15.62
CA SER A 139 14.80 -29.88 -15.86
C SER A 139 13.90 -29.09 -14.91
N PHE A 140 14.45 -28.46 -13.86
CA PHE A 140 13.62 -27.89 -12.79
C PHE A 140 13.04 -26.51 -13.15
N LYS A 141 11.83 -26.51 -13.73
CA LYS A 141 11.09 -25.32 -14.12
C LYS A 141 9.89 -25.11 -13.21
N GLY A 142 9.85 -23.93 -12.58
CA GLY A 142 8.79 -23.55 -11.65
C GLY A 142 7.85 -22.51 -12.25
N ASN A 143 6.63 -22.45 -11.73
CA ASN A 143 5.71 -21.34 -11.99
C ASN A 143 5.50 -20.53 -10.71
N GLY A 144 5.87 -19.25 -10.75
CA GLY A 144 5.57 -18.25 -9.73
C GLY A 144 4.08 -17.94 -9.65
N ILE A 145 3.56 -17.89 -8.44
CA ILE A 145 2.18 -17.55 -8.09
C ILE A 145 2.25 -16.43 -7.06
N TYR A 146 1.60 -15.30 -7.34
CA TYR A 146 1.59 -14.06 -6.55
C TYR A 146 2.97 -13.44 -6.20
N THR A 147 4.05 -13.91 -6.81
CA THR A 147 5.41 -13.38 -6.60
C THR A 147 5.69 -12.13 -7.43
N VAL A 148 6.57 -11.26 -6.93
CA VAL A 148 6.91 -9.95 -7.54
C VAL A 148 8.40 -9.87 -7.86
N TRP A 149 8.76 -9.34 -9.03
CA TRP A 149 10.16 -9.18 -9.45
C TRP A 149 10.72 -7.83 -9.04
N LEU A 150 11.81 -7.86 -8.27
CA LEU A 150 12.49 -6.65 -7.79
C LEU A 150 13.92 -6.56 -8.32
N ASN A 151 14.37 -5.32 -8.54
CA ASN A 151 15.77 -4.95 -8.70
C ASN A 151 16.45 -4.91 -7.32
N ASP A 152 17.67 -5.41 -7.23
CA ASP A 152 18.44 -5.46 -5.99
C ASP A 152 19.92 -5.12 -6.21
N THR A 153 20.51 -4.35 -5.30
CA THR A 153 21.87 -3.79 -5.43
C THR A 153 22.99 -4.83 -5.25
N THR A 154 22.65 -6.06 -4.85
CA THR A 154 23.56 -7.19 -4.62
C THR A 154 23.39 -8.26 -5.68
N PHE A 155 22.15 -8.57 -6.08
CA PHE A 155 21.84 -9.69 -6.99
C PHE A 155 21.43 -9.26 -8.41
N GLY A 156 21.26 -7.95 -8.65
CA GLY A 156 20.71 -7.36 -9.87
C GLY A 156 19.19 -7.51 -9.93
N LYS A 157 18.71 -8.75 -9.81
CA LYS A 157 17.30 -9.14 -9.71
C LYS A 157 17.10 -10.17 -8.60
N VAL A 158 15.93 -10.11 -7.94
CA VAL A 158 15.44 -11.07 -6.92
C VAL A 158 13.94 -11.29 -7.07
N LEU A 159 13.44 -12.38 -6.49
CA LEU A 159 12.01 -12.68 -6.42
C LEU A 159 11.50 -12.42 -5.01
N ASP A 160 10.43 -11.64 -4.88
CA ASP A 160 9.77 -11.30 -3.62
C ASP A 160 8.44 -12.02 -3.45
N PHE A 161 8.15 -12.35 -2.19
CA PHE A 161 7.07 -13.23 -1.76
C PHE A 161 6.13 -12.56 -0.75
N SER A 162 6.25 -11.25 -0.49
CA SER A 162 5.45 -10.54 0.53
C SER A 162 3.93 -10.62 0.34
N THR A 163 3.45 -10.92 -0.89
CA THR A 163 2.04 -11.20 -1.17
C THR A 163 1.58 -12.51 -0.51
N GLU A 164 0.40 -12.50 0.12
CA GLU A 164 -0.16 -13.68 0.79
C GLU A 164 -0.27 -14.90 -0.15
N LYS A 165 0.11 -16.08 0.35
CA LYS A 165 0.13 -17.36 -0.38
C LYS A 165 1.08 -17.42 -1.59
N SER A 166 1.94 -16.41 -1.79
CA SER A 166 2.90 -16.43 -2.90
C SER A 166 3.89 -17.59 -2.76
N ARG A 167 4.37 -18.09 -3.91
CA ARG A 167 5.29 -19.23 -4.01
C ARG A 167 5.76 -19.44 -5.44
N VAL A 168 6.71 -20.36 -5.63
CA VAL A 168 7.03 -20.98 -6.91
C VAL A 168 6.77 -22.47 -6.78
N GLU A 169 5.87 -23.02 -7.60
CA GLU A 169 5.55 -24.45 -7.64
C GLU A 169 6.37 -25.14 -8.74
N PHE A 170 7.12 -26.19 -8.36
CA PHE A 170 7.83 -27.08 -9.30
C PHE A 170 6.98 -28.34 -9.52
N SER A 171 5.82 -28.16 -10.17
CA SER A 171 4.79 -29.19 -10.29
C SER A 171 5.30 -30.46 -10.98
N GLY A 172 5.07 -31.61 -10.34
CA GLY A 172 5.53 -32.92 -10.79
C GLY A 172 7.04 -33.19 -10.62
N GLN A 173 7.79 -32.29 -9.99
CA GLN A 173 9.24 -32.34 -9.89
C GLN A 173 9.70 -32.49 -8.44
N THR A 174 10.67 -33.38 -8.20
CA THR A 174 11.02 -33.84 -6.85
C THR A 174 12.53 -33.96 -6.63
N VAL A 175 13.01 -33.70 -5.40
CA VAL A 175 14.44 -33.77 -5.05
C VAL A 175 14.68 -34.70 -3.85
N THR A 176 15.21 -35.89 -4.12
CA THR A 176 15.62 -36.84 -3.07
C THR A 176 16.91 -36.41 -2.39
N LEU A 177 16.81 -36.03 -1.10
CA LEU A 177 17.94 -35.62 -0.24
C LEU A 177 18.70 -36.81 0.38
N GLY A 178 18.00 -37.81 0.93
CA GLY A 178 18.63 -38.97 1.57
C GLY A 178 19.29 -38.64 2.91
N ASN A 179 20.60 -38.92 3.02
CA ASN A 179 21.40 -38.79 4.25
C ASN A 179 22.73 -38.01 4.08
N GLU A 180 23.02 -37.49 2.88
CA GLU A 180 24.04 -36.46 2.68
C GLU A 180 23.56 -35.41 1.66
N PHE A 181 23.51 -34.14 2.07
CA PHE A 181 23.02 -33.06 1.21
C PHE A 181 23.53 -31.68 1.65
N THR A 182 23.32 -30.68 0.79
CA THR A 182 23.31 -29.25 1.15
C THR A 182 22.08 -28.58 0.55
N ILE A 183 21.40 -27.74 1.31
CA ILE A 183 20.41 -26.78 0.81
C ILE A 183 20.91 -25.37 1.18
N ALA A 184 20.77 -24.40 0.28
CA ALA A 184 21.17 -23.01 0.52
C ALA A 184 20.27 -22.00 -0.18
N ALA A 185 20.19 -20.78 0.38
CA ALA A 185 19.54 -19.63 -0.24
C ALA A 185 20.14 -18.32 0.29
N TRP A 186 20.16 -17.28 -0.54
CA TRP A 186 20.20 -15.91 -0.05
C TRP A 186 18.76 -15.45 0.22
N MET A 187 18.50 -14.86 1.38
CA MET A 187 17.15 -14.47 1.83
C MET A 187 17.17 -13.13 2.57
N LYS A 188 16.07 -12.37 2.47
CA LYS A 188 15.86 -11.09 3.16
C LYS A 188 14.46 -11.08 3.77
N ALA A 189 14.39 -11.04 5.09
CA ALA A 189 13.15 -11.08 5.86
C ALA A 189 13.00 -9.83 6.74
N PRO A 190 11.99 -8.97 6.53
CA PRO A 190 11.65 -7.88 7.45
C PRO A 190 11.08 -8.41 8.77
N PRO A 191 11.05 -7.58 9.83
CA PRO A 191 10.28 -7.86 11.05
C PRO A 191 8.79 -8.00 10.74
N ARG A 192 8.14 -9.01 11.33
CA ARG A 192 6.74 -9.42 11.10
C ARG A 192 6.15 -10.09 12.35
N GLU A 193 4.88 -10.48 12.29
CA GLU A 193 4.23 -11.27 13.35
C GLU A 193 4.84 -12.67 13.52
N ASN A 194 4.48 -13.33 14.63
CA ASN A 194 5.05 -14.62 15.02
C ASN A 194 4.45 -15.82 14.26
N ASP A 195 4.74 -15.94 12.96
CA ASP A 195 4.38 -17.12 12.14
C ASP A 195 5.54 -17.75 11.37
N TYR A 196 5.37 -19.03 10.98
CA TYR A 196 6.36 -19.78 10.21
C TYR A 196 6.48 -19.24 8.79
N ARG A 197 7.71 -19.09 8.30
CA ARG A 197 7.99 -18.56 6.95
C ARG A 197 8.91 -19.49 6.18
N ILE A 198 8.33 -20.32 5.30
CA ILE A 198 9.04 -21.37 4.57
C ILE A 198 9.79 -20.79 3.36
N ILE A 199 11.13 -20.92 3.37
CA ILE A 199 11.99 -20.51 2.25
C ILE A 199 11.91 -21.57 1.14
N LEU A 200 11.96 -22.86 1.51
CA LEU A 200 11.88 -23.99 0.60
C LEU A 200 11.29 -25.19 1.34
N SER A 201 10.34 -25.92 0.73
CA SER A 201 9.83 -27.17 1.29
C SER A 201 9.50 -28.19 0.20
N GLN A 202 9.36 -29.44 0.61
CA GLN A 202 8.82 -30.49 -0.24
C GLN A 202 7.99 -31.51 0.56
N GLY A 203 6.90 -31.97 -0.04
CA GLY A 203 5.95 -32.91 0.57
C GLY A 203 4.78 -32.20 1.25
N ALA A 204 3.78 -32.98 1.67
CA ALA A 204 2.66 -32.48 2.48
C ALA A 204 3.06 -32.46 3.97
N ASN A 205 2.71 -31.40 4.71
CA ASN A 205 3.10 -31.28 6.12
C ASN A 205 2.57 -32.47 6.95
N GLY A 206 3.44 -33.07 7.78
CA GLY A 206 3.15 -34.28 8.55
C GLY A 206 3.38 -35.61 7.81
N ALA A 207 3.60 -35.60 6.50
CA ALA A 207 4.02 -36.81 5.77
C ALA A 207 5.45 -37.22 6.14
N GLU A 208 5.78 -38.51 6.01
CA GLU A 208 7.10 -39.06 6.33
C GLU A 208 8.22 -38.46 5.45
N ASP A 209 7.90 -38.16 4.19
CA ASP A 209 8.79 -37.54 3.21
C ASP A 209 8.86 -36.01 3.27
N TYR A 210 8.11 -35.38 4.17
CA TYR A 210 8.12 -33.92 4.33
C TYR A 210 9.44 -33.38 4.87
N TRP A 211 9.92 -32.30 4.25
CA TRP A 211 10.98 -31.46 4.79
C TRP A 211 10.76 -29.98 4.45
N ASP A 212 11.30 -29.10 5.30
CA ASP A 212 11.31 -27.65 5.11
C ASP A 212 12.66 -27.02 5.51
N MET A 213 12.94 -25.87 4.92
CA MET A 213 13.91 -24.89 5.36
C MET A 213 13.17 -23.57 5.56
N LYS A 214 13.14 -23.04 6.79
CA LYS A 214 12.24 -21.95 7.18
C LYS A 214 12.85 -20.99 8.20
N LEU A 215 12.15 -19.88 8.45
CA LEU A 215 12.18 -19.25 9.77
C LEU A 215 11.09 -19.87 10.65
N GLU A 216 11.44 -20.17 11.89
CA GLU A 216 10.50 -20.42 12.97
C GLU A 216 9.73 -19.13 13.32
N LYS A 217 8.63 -19.28 14.07
CA LYS A 217 7.74 -18.17 14.45
C LYS A 217 8.44 -16.96 15.05
N ASP A 218 9.54 -17.15 15.77
CA ASP A 218 10.26 -16.06 16.42
C ASP A 218 11.34 -15.41 15.54
N GLY A 219 11.44 -15.81 14.26
CA GLY A 219 12.46 -15.38 13.30
C GLY A 219 13.69 -16.28 13.20
N THR A 220 13.81 -17.33 14.02
CA THR A 220 15.00 -18.20 14.05
C THR A 220 15.10 -19.11 12.82
N PHE A 221 16.26 -19.14 12.16
CA PHE A 221 16.48 -20.01 10.99
C PHE A 221 16.52 -21.50 11.37
N SER A 222 15.90 -22.36 10.56
CA SER A 222 15.67 -23.77 10.87
C SER A 222 15.55 -24.67 9.64
N PHE A 223 15.70 -25.97 9.87
CA PHE A 223 15.43 -27.04 8.91
C PHE A 223 14.78 -28.20 9.64
N TYR A 224 13.65 -28.67 9.11
CA TYR A 224 12.87 -29.78 9.66
C TYR A 224 12.65 -30.86 8.61
N ALA A 225 12.60 -32.12 9.04
CA ALA A 225 12.16 -33.24 8.21
C ALA A 225 11.53 -34.33 9.08
N THR A 226 10.35 -34.83 8.71
CA THR A 226 9.57 -35.76 9.55
C THR A 226 10.32 -37.06 9.87
N ALA A 227 11.08 -37.58 8.91
CA ALA A 227 11.89 -38.79 9.06
C ALA A 227 13.19 -38.61 9.87
N LEU A 228 13.59 -37.39 10.21
CA LEU A 228 14.75 -37.13 11.08
C LEU A 228 14.31 -36.98 12.54
N LYS A 229 15.19 -37.38 13.46
CA LYS A 229 15.08 -37.14 14.92
C LYS A 229 16.37 -36.46 15.40
N GLY A 230 16.24 -35.53 16.35
CA GLY A 230 17.34 -34.68 16.80
C GLY A 230 17.53 -33.38 16.00
N THR A 231 16.60 -33.03 15.12
CA THR A 231 16.52 -31.70 14.49
C THR A 231 16.21 -30.63 15.54
N ASP A 232 16.77 -29.43 15.35
CA ASP A 232 16.66 -28.28 16.25
C ASP A 232 16.96 -27.01 15.43
N SER A 233 16.44 -25.86 15.83
CA SER A 233 16.67 -24.58 15.16
C SER A 233 18.15 -24.15 15.24
N SER A 234 18.59 -23.25 14.36
CA SER A 234 19.97 -22.71 14.39
C SER A 234 20.30 -21.89 15.65
N GLY A 235 19.28 -21.35 16.34
CA GLY A 235 19.43 -20.40 17.44
C GLY A 235 19.73 -18.95 17.01
N VAL A 236 19.69 -18.63 15.71
CA VAL A 236 19.95 -17.29 15.15
C VAL A 236 18.71 -16.77 14.41
N LYS A 237 18.26 -15.56 14.76
CA LYS A 237 17.15 -14.84 14.11
C LYS A 237 17.62 -14.09 12.88
N LEU A 238 16.86 -14.18 11.78
CA LEU A 238 17.18 -13.56 10.48
C LEU A 238 16.04 -12.68 9.92
N ASN A 239 15.08 -12.28 10.76
CA ASN A 239 13.96 -11.40 10.41
C ASN A 239 14.26 -9.91 10.72
N ASP A 240 15.49 -9.45 10.49
CA ASP A 240 15.98 -8.12 10.87
C ASP A 240 16.02 -7.10 9.72
N GLY A 241 15.43 -7.45 8.57
CA GLY A 241 15.41 -6.65 7.35
C GLY A 241 16.62 -6.79 6.43
N LYS A 242 17.59 -7.67 6.70
CA LYS A 242 18.86 -7.78 5.93
C LYS A 242 18.94 -9.04 5.08
N TRP A 243 19.80 -8.99 4.05
CA TRP A 243 20.23 -10.15 3.28
C TRP A 243 21.19 -11.03 4.10
N HIS A 244 20.80 -12.28 4.28
CA HIS A 244 21.63 -13.33 4.87
C HIS A 244 21.83 -14.49 3.89
N HIS A 245 23.03 -15.08 3.89
CA HIS A 245 23.25 -16.36 3.23
C HIS A 245 23.02 -17.50 4.21
N THR A 246 21.97 -18.29 3.97
CA THR A 246 21.64 -19.45 4.79
C THR A 246 21.99 -20.74 4.07
N SER A 247 22.56 -21.70 4.79
CA SER A 247 22.66 -23.08 4.29
C SER A 247 22.64 -24.12 5.41
N VAL A 248 22.16 -25.31 5.07
CA VAL A 248 22.14 -26.48 5.95
C VAL A 248 22.76 -27.67 5.24
N THR A 249 23.71 -28.33 5.89
CA THR A 249 24.34 -29.56 5.40
C THR A 249 24.02 -30.73 6.33
N LEU A 250 23.70 -31.88 5.77
CA LEU A 250 23.73 -33.16 6.50
C LEU A 250 24.91 -33.99 5.99
N LYS A 251 25.74 -34.55 6.88
CA LYS A 251 26.74 -35.58 6.56
C LYS A 251 27.04 -36.47 7.76
N GLY A 252 27.01 -37.79 7.59
CA GLY A 252 27.40 -38.75 8.64
C GLY A 252 26.63 -38.58 9.96
N GLY A 253 25.33 -38.27 9.87
CA GLY A 253 24.47 -38.01 11.04
C GLY A 253 24.67 -36.64 11.70
N LYS A 254 25.50 -35.75 11.14
CA LYS A 254 25.66 -34.36 11.63
C LYS A 254 24.93 -33.38 10.71
N LEU A 255 23.90 -32.73 11.25
CA LEU A 255 23.19 -31.62 10.61
C LEU A 255 23.85 -30.32 11.08
N THR A 256 24.33 -29.49 10.16
CA THR A 256 25.06 -28.24 10.46
C THR A 256 24.43 -27.06 9.75
N TYR A 257 24.17 -26.01 10.51
CA TYR A 257 23.62 -24.74 10.07
C TYR A 257 24.76 -23.75 9.84
N TYR A 258 24.77 -23.11 8.67
CA TYR A 258 25.66 -22.01 8.33
C TYR A 258 24.87 -20.75 8.01
N ILE A 259 25.34 -19.62 8.53
CA ILE A 259 24.79 -18.28 8.31
C ILE A 259 25.97 -17.36 8.02
N ASP A 260 25.89 -16.59 6.94
CA ASP A 260 26.90 -15.61 6.52
C ASP A 260 28.34 -16.17 6.55
N LYS A 261 28.46 -17.35 5.92
CA LYS A 261 29.69 -18.16 5.77
C LYS A 261 30.28 -18.73 7.07
N LYS A 262 29.62 -18.56 8.23
CA LYS A 262 30.01 -19.13 9.53
C LYS A 262 29.15 -20.34 9.88
N ALA A 263 29.73 -21.41 10.42
CA ALA A 263 28.97 -22.48 11.06
C ALA A 263 28.46 -21.98 12.42
N VAL A 264 27.15 -21.95 12.63
CA VAL A 264 26.53 -21.43 13.86
C VAL A 264 26.13 -22.53 14.83
N LYS A 265 25.74 -23.71 14.32
CA LYS A 265 25.29 -24.84 15.14
C LYS A 265 25.46 -26.16 14.38
N THR A 266 25.85 -27.22 15.10
CA THR A 266 25.80 -28.61 14.61
C THR A 266 25.04 -29.46 15.62
N VAL A 267 24.11 -30.28 15.14
CA VAL A 267 23.37 -31.26 15.94
C VAL A 267 23.52 -32.67 15.34
N THR A 268 23.44 -33.68 16.20
CA THR A 268 23.44 -35.09 15.77
C THR A 268 22.02 -35.53 15.50
N VAL A 269 21.75 -36.00 14.28
CA VAL A 269 20.44 -36.50 13.84
C VAL A 269 20.50 -37.98 13.47
N SER A 270 19.37 -38.66 13.63
CA SER A 270 19.18 -40.05 13.20
C SER A 270 17.95 -40.17 12.30
N GLY A 271 17.99 -41.09 11.34
CA GLY A 271 16.98 -41.28 10.29
C GLY A 271 17.56 -41.02 8.90
N THR A 272 16.70 -41.10 7.88
CA THR A 272 17.02 -40.83 6.48
C THR A 272 15.80 -40.18 5.85
N ILE A 273 15.95 -39.10 5.09
CA ILE A 273 14.83 -38.47 4.38
C ILE A 273 14.50 -39.37 3.17
N PRO A 274 13.29 -39.96 3.08
CA PRO A 274 12.93 -40.86 1.98
C PRO A 274 12.75 -40.08 0.66
N ALA A 275 12.52 -40.81 -0.44
CA ALA A 275 12.25 -40.19 -1.73
C ALA A 275 10.86 -39.49 -1.73
N PRO A 276 10.80 -38.16 -1.94
CA PRO A 276 9.56 -37.42 -1.79
C PRO A 276 8.58 -37.57 -2.95
N LYS A 277 7.29 -37.55 -2.60
CA LYS A 277 6.13 -37.74 -3.50
C LYS A 277 5.45 -36.41 -3.85
N GLY A 278 5.44 -35.46 -2.91
CA GLY A 278 4.88 -34.13 -3.14
C GLY A 278 5.81 -33.21 -3.93
N ASN A 279 5.23 -32.17 -4.55
CA ASN A 279 5.97 -31.15 -5.30
C ASN A 279 7.00 -30.43 -4.43
N LEU A 280 8.13 -30.04 -5.02
CA LEU A 280 9.02 -29.03 -4.44
C LEU A 280 8.36 -27.64 -4.56
N ILE A 281 8.42 -26.84 -3.48
CA ILE A 281 7.83 -25.49 -3.41
C ILE A 281 8.85 -24.53 -2.79
N LEU A 282 9.09 -23.42 -3.47
CA LEU A 282 9.93 -22.30 -3.02
C LEU A 282 9.01 -21.17 -2.51
N GLY A 283 9.32 -20.63 -1.34
CA GLY A 283 8.59 -19.52 -0.71
C GLY A 283 7.30 -19.88 0.01
N ALA A 284 6.90 -21.16 0.09
CA ALA A 284 5.79 -21.61 0.92
C ALA A 284 5.82 -23.13 1.18
N GLY A 285 4.88 -23.58 2.03
CA GLY A 285 4.37 -24.94 2.03
C GLY A 285 3.28 -25.15 0.97
N GLU A 286 2.63 -26.32 1.03
CA GLU A 286 1.56 -26.70 0.11
C GLU A 286 0.40 -25.67 0.10
N ALA A 287 -0.16 -25.42 -1.08
CA ALA A 287 -1.21 -24.42 -1.35
C ALA A 287 -0.90 -22.96 -0.92
N GLY A 288 0.36 -22.63 -0.60
CA GLY A 288 0.74 -21.29 -0.11
C GLY A 288 0.62 -21.12 1.41
N THR A 289 0.53 -22.22 2.16
CA THR A 289 0.58 -22.19 3.63
C THR A 289 1.97 -21.78 4.13
N MET A 290 2.05 -21.03 5.24
CA MET A 290 3.31 -20.59 5.86
C MET A 290 4.29 -19.93 4.87
N HIS A 291 3.75 -19.06 4.01
CA HIS A 291 4.51 -18.38 2.95
C HIS A 291 5.64 -17.51 3.52
N PHE A 292 6.67 -17.27 2.70
CA PHE A 292 7.75 -16.37 3.01
C PHE A 292 7.34 -14.93 2.71
N ASP A 293 7.56 -13.99 3.63
CA ASP A 293 7.16 -12.58 3.46
C ASP A 293 8.42 -11.72 3.21
N GLY A 294 8.89 -11.67 1.96
CA GLY A 294 10.10 -10.93 1.57
C GLY A 294 10.86 -11.56 0.41
N SER A 295 12.13 -11.17 0.22
CA SER A 295 12.89 -11.48 -1.00
C SER A 295 13.82 -12.70 -0.86
N VAL A 296 13.98 -13.46 -1.95
CA VAL A 296 14.88 -14.63 -2.04
C VAL A 296 15.71 -14.57 -3.32
N SER A 297 16.96 -15.04 -3.26
CA SER A 297 17.85 -15.18 -4.42
C SER A 297 18.75 -16.42 -4.34
N ARG A 298 19.31 -16.83 -5.49
CA ARG A 298 20.39 -17.84 -5.62
C ARG A 298 20.17 -19.12 -4.78
N VAL A 299 19.00 -19.75 -4.93
CA VAL A 299 18.66 -20.99 -4.20
C VAL A 299 19.42 -22.19 -4.80
N ARG A 300 19.91 -23.10 -3.96
CA ARG A 300 20.77 -24.25 -4.34
C ARG A 300 20.42 -25.53 -3.58
N ILE A 301 20.46 -26.69 -4.25
CA ILE A 301 20.39 -28.02 -3.63
C ILE A 301 21.47 -28.94 -4.20
N PHE A 302 22.29 -29.54 -3.32
CA PHE A 302 23.39 -30.45 -3.66
C PHE A 302 23.23 -31.82 -2.97
N LYS A 303 23.74 -32.88 -3.62
CA LYS A 303 23.72 -34.27 -3.14
C LYS A 303 24.95 -34.67 -2.30
N THR A 304 25.64 -33.66 -1.78
CA THR A 304 26.85 -33.76 -0.94
C THR A 304 26.84 -32.60 0.05
N ALA A 305 27.53 -32.73 1.18
CA ALA A 305 27.72 -31.61 2.09
C ALA A 305 28.82 -30.67 1.58
N LYS A 306 28.49 -29.38 1.53
CA LYS A 306 29.31 -28.31 0.95
C LYS A 306 29.52 -27.19 1.96
N THR A 307 30.73 -26.66 2.02
CA THR A 307 31.03 -25.46 2.82
C THR A 307 30.47 -24.20 2.14
N PRO A 308 30.17 -23.11 2.87
CA PRO A 308 29.63 -21.88 2.27
C PRO A 308 30.47 -21.29 1.14
N ASN A 309 31.80 -21.45 1.19
CA ASN A 309 32.72 -20.96 0.15
C ASN A 309 32.68 -21.79 -1.15
N GLU A 310 32.11 -23.00 -1.13
CA GLU A 310 31.90 -23.82 -2.33
C GLU A 310 30.55 -23.56 -3.03
N ILE A 311 29.67 -22.76 -2.42
CA ILE A 311 28.28 -22.56 -2.88
C ILE A 311 27.91 -21.10 -3.11
N THR A 312 28.57 -20.12 -2.46
CA THR A 312 28.47 -18.71 -2.86
C THR A 312 29.79 -17.94 -2.67
N SER A 313 30.15 -17.17 -3.68
CA SER A 313 31.24 -16.18 -3.60
C SER A 313 30.75 -14.80 -3.13
N ILE A 314 29.44 -14.53 -3.22
CA ILE A 314 28.82 -13.21 -3.03
C ILE A 314 29.12 -12.62 -1.64
N ALA A 315 29.24 -11.30 -1.58
CA ALA A 315 29.26 -10.51 -0.35
C ALA A 315 28.27 -9.34 -0.53
N VAL A 316 27.42 -9.11 0.47
CA VAL A 316 26.43 -8.02 0.44
C VAL A 316 27.13 -6.70 0.80
N PRO A 317 27.00 -5.62 0.00
CA PRO A 317 27.42 -4.29 0.42
C PRO A 317 26.48 -3.75 1.51
N ASN A 318 26.97 -2.90 2.41
CA ASN A 318 26.15 -2.33 3.50
C ASN A 318 24.83 -1.71 3.00
N SER A 319 24.87 -1.03 1.84
CA SER A 319 23.71 -0.41 1.17
C SER A 319 22.63 -1.40 0.69
N GLY A 320 22.93 -2.70 0.56
CA GLY A 320 21.92 -3.75 0.33
C GLY A 320 21.11 -4.11 1.58
N ASN A 321 21.64 -3.73 2.76
CA ASN A 321 21.13 -4.05 4.10
C ASN A 321 20.65 -2.82 4.88
N GLU A 322 20.72 -1.62 4.27
CA GLU A 322 20.10 -0.41 4.80
C GLU A 322 18.59 -0.46 4.54
N MET A 323 17.78 -0.40 5.61
CA MET A 323 16.35 -0.19 5.48
C MET A 323 16.09 1.25 5.04
N LYS A 324 15.30 1.40 3.97
CA LYS A 324 14.83 2.71 3.52
C LYS A 324 13.76 3.24 4.50
N THR A 325 13.48 4.52 4.45
CA THR A 325 12.30 5.15 5.08
C THR A 325 11.59 5.99 4.03
N PRO A 326 10.35 6.44 4.26
CA PRO A 326 9.76 7.49 3.42
C PRO A 326 10.70 8.70 3.40
N THR A 327 11.06 9.18 2.22
CA THR A 327 11.74 10.47 2.03
C THR A 327 10.72 11.61 2.03
N PHE A 328 9.47 11.29 1.70
CA PHE A 328 8.32 12.17 1.80
C PHE A 328 7.77 12.15 3.23
N HIS A 329 8.24 13.09 4.06
CA HIS A 329 7.86 13.21 5.47
C HIS A 329 6.65 14.15 5.72
N TYR A 330 5.96 14.56 4.65
CA TYR A 330 4.92 15.58 4.68
C TYR A 330 3.55 14.97 4.96
N ASN A 331 2.85 15.49 5.96
CA ASN A 331 1.67 14.87 6.57
C ASN A 331 0.39 15.69 6.40
N HIS A 332 0.45 16.98 6.11
CA HIS A 332 -0.67 17.92 6.13
C HIS A 332 -0.88 18.54 4.74
N GLY A 333 -1.37 17.73 3.80
CA GLY A 333 -1.51 18.13 2.40
C GLY A 333 -2.90 18.61 2.00
N ILE A 334 -3.00 19.11 0.76
CA ILE A 334 -4.27 19.47 0.13
C ILE A 334 -4.32 18.99 -1.33
N VAL A 335 -5.50 18.56 -1.77
CA VAL A 335 -5.76 18.13 -3.16
C VAL A 335 -6.20 19.32 -4.00
N ILE A 336 -5.67 19.41 -5.21
CA ILE A 336 -6.13 20.34 -6.26
C ILE A 336 -7.01 19.54 -7.23
N ASP A 337 -8.33 19.71 -7.12
CA ASP A 337 -9.37 18.96 -7.86
C ASP A 337 -9.50 19.49 -9.32
N ARG A 338 -8.45 19.28 -10.10
CA ARG A 338 -8.32 19.74 -11.50
C ARG A 338 -8.01 18.57 -12.46
N PRO A 339 -8.87 17.54 -12.53
CA PRO A 339 -8.69 16.44 -13.47
C PRO A 339 -8.78 16.95 -14.91
N GLN A 340 -7.92 16.44 -15.78
CA GLN A 340 -7.82 16.93 -17.16
C GLN A 340 -8.99 16.38 -17.98
N ARG A 341 -9.73 17.24 -18.70
CA ARG A 341 -10.92 16.83 -19.45
C ARG A 341 -10.89 17.38 -20.89
N GLY A 342 -10.87 16.47 -21.85
CA GLY A 342 -11.00 16.76 -23.28
C GLY A 342 -9.67 16.97 -24.01
N THR A 343 -8.85 17.93 -23.57
CA THR A 343 -7.58 18.30 -24.22
C THR A 343 -6.44 18.46 -23.22
N ILE A 344 -5.21 18.45 -23.74
CA ILE A 344 -4.00 18.87 -23.02
C ILE A 344 -3.38 20.06 -23.80
N PRO A 345 -3.19 21.24 -23.16
CA PRO A 345 -3.65 21.55 -21.82
C PRO A 345 -5.19 21.53 -21.73
N PRO A 346 -5.75 21.33 -20.53
CA PRO A 346 -7.19 21.46 -20.32
C PRO A 346 -7.61 22.94 -20.40
N PRO A 347 -8.91 23.26 -20.44
CA PRO A 347 -9.39 24.65 -20.39
C PRO A 347 -8.81 25.42 -19.19
N MET A 348 -8.68 26.75 -19.29
CA MET A 348 -8.03 27.58 -18.23
C MET A 348 -8.60 27.33 -16.82
N SER A 349 -9.91 27.09 -16.68
CA SER A 349 -10.58 26.74 -15.42
C SER A 349 -10.33 25.30 -14.93
N GLN A 350 -9.39 24.58 -15.54
CA GLN A 350 -8.89 23.26 -15.14
C GLN A 350 -7.35 23.22 -15.14
N GLN A 351 -6.70 24.37 -15.34
CA GLN A 351 -5.26 24.53 -15.11
C GLN A 351 -5.00 24.95 -13.66
N ILE A 352 -3.72 24.85 -13.26
CA ILE A 352 -3.17 25.41 -12.02
C ILE A 352 -2.38 26.69 -12.37
N THR A 353 -2.34 27.63 -11.44
CA THR A 353 -1.61 28.90 -11.53
C THR A 353 -0.49 28.96 -10.49
N SER A 354 0.47 29.88 -10.64
CA SER A 354 1.49 30.12 -9.61
C SER A 354 0.84 30.57 -8.30
N GLU A 355 -0.23 31.36 -8.42
CA GLU A 355 -1.05 31.90 -7.36
C GLU A 355 -1.75 30.79 -6.55
N ASP A 356 -2.33 29.76 -7.18
CA ASP A 356 -2.93 28.61 -6.46
C ASP A 356 -1.93 28.00 -5.46
N VAL A 357 -0.69 27.79 -5.90
CA VAL A 357 0.39 27.21 -5.08
C VAL A 357 0.85 28.18 -3.98
N THR A 358 1.03 29.47 -4.29
CA THR A 358 1.38 30.48 -3.27
C THR A 358 0.28 30.58 -2.20
N PHE A 359 -1.00 30.57 -2.59
CA PHE A 359 -2.12 30.60 -1.65
C PHE A 359 -2.16 29.36 -0.74
N ILE A 360 -1.91 28.17 -1.30
CA ILE A 360 -1.82 26.92 -0.51
C ILE A 360 -0.64 26.94 0.45
N LYS A 361 0.55 27.37 0.01
CA LYS A 361 1.73 27.53 0.88
C LYS A 361 1.43 28.50 2.03
N ASN A 362 0.79 29.63 1.73
CA ASN A 362 0.38 30.62 2.74
C ASN A 362 -0.69 30.13 3.72
N MET A 363 -1.50 29.11 3.39
CA MET A 363 -2.43 28.46 4.33
C MET A 363 -1.73 27.55 5.35
N GLY A 364 -0.47 27.16 5.12
CA GLY A 364 0.30 26.29 6.00
C GLY A 364 0.15 24.78 5.74
N PHE A 365 -0.23 24.37 4.52
CA PHE A 365 -0.11 22.98 4.09
C PHE A 365 1.35 22.63 3.76
N ASP A 366 1.75 21.38 3.97
CA ASP A 366 3.13 20.93 3.76
C ASP A 366 3.36 20.18 2.43
N HIS A 367 2.29 19.82 1.70
CA HIS A 367 2.37 19.29 0.34
C HIS A 367 1.09 19.53 -0.48
N ILE A 368 1.23 19.48 -1.81
CA ILE A 368 0.11 19.50 -2.76
C ILE A 368 -0.05 18.12 -3.39
N LYS A 369 -1.26 17.56 -3.39
CA LYS A 369 -1.61 16.37 -4.17
C LYS A 369 -2.14 16.79 -5.54
N ALA A 370 -1.38 16.46 -6.58
CA ALA A 370 -1.65 16.73 -7.98
C ALA A 370 -2.26 15.50 -8.66
N ILE A 371 -3.46 15.63 -9.22
CA ILE A 371 -4.19 14.51 -9.83
C ILE A 371 -4.05 14.50 -11.36
N PHE A 372 -3.61 13.37 -11.90
CA PHE A 372 -3.39 13.17 -13.34
C PHE A 372 -4.28 12.08 -13.89
N THR A 373 -5.02 12.41 -14.93
CA THR A 373 -5.99 11.53 -15.58
C THR A 373 -5.27 10.71 -16.67
N PRO A 374 -4.96 9.41 -16.44
CA PRO A 374 -4.00 8.65 -17.24
C PRO A 374 -4.44 8.44 -18.70
N SER A 375 -5.74 8.48 -18.97
CA SER A 375 -6.35 8.40 -20.30
C SER A 375 -5.84 9.47 -21.30
N TYR A 376 -5.17 10.52 -20.83
CA TYR A 376 -4.52 11.54 -21.67
C TYR A 376 -3.00 11.37 -21.81
N PHE A 377 -2.36 10.60 -20.93
CA PHE A 377 -0.91 10.44 -20.84
C PHE A 377 -0.43 9.03 -21.23
N MET A 378 -1.35 8.10 -21.51
CA MET A 378 -1.07 6.72 -21.88
C MET A 378 -1.58 6.42 -23.29
N ASN A 379 -0.74 5.81 -24.12
CA ASN A 379 -1.08 5.28 -25.43
C ASN A 379 -1.75 3.90 -25.32
N ALA A 380 -2.44 3.46 -26.38
CA ALA A 380 -3.15 2.17 -26.40
C ALA A 380 -2.22 0.94 -26.27
N ASP A 381 -0.91 1.10 -26.51
CA ASP A 381 0.12 0.07 -26.32
C ASP A 381 0.80 0.14 -24.94
N GLY A 382 0.32 1.00 -24.03
CA GLY A 382 0.89 1.23 -22.70
C GLY A 382 2.11 2.13 -22.66
N SER A 383 2.54 2.75 -23.77
CA SER A 383 3.61 3.75 -23.73
C SER A 383 3.12 5.11 -23.21
N VAL A 384 4.03 5.93 -22.68
CA VAL A 384 3.73 7.32 -22.29
C VAL A 384 3.55 8.19 -23.54
N ASN A 385 2.44 8.92 -23.57
CA ASN A 385 2.10 9.83 -24.65
C ASN A 385 2.98 11.09 -24.63
N GLN A 386 3.95 11.14 -25.54
CA GLN A 386 4.93 12.22 -25.65
C GLN A 386 4.30 13.57 -26.04
N ASP A 387 3.15 13.59 -26.72
CA ASP A 387 2.46 14.82 -27.12
C ASP A 387 1.80 15.55 -25.94
N THR A 388 1.62 14.87 -24.79
CA THR A 388 0.86 15.38 -23.64
C THR A 388 1.62 15.36 -22.32
N ILE A 389 2.63 14.50 -22.15
CA ILE A 389 3.38 14.34 -20.89
C ILE A 389 4.02 15.65 -20.38
N TRP A 390 4.35 16.58 -21.27
CA TRP A 390 4.87 17.91 -20.92
C TRP A 390 3.96 18.68 -19.96
N TYR A 391 2.64 18.44 -19.97
CA TYR A 391 1.71 19.11 -19.06
C TYR A 391 1.83 18.58 -17.63
N VAL A 392 2.17 17.30 -17.46
CA VAL A 392 2.55 16.77 -16.13
C VAL A 392 3.79 17.49 -15.64
N LYS A 393 4.78 17.74 -16.51
CA LYS A 393 5.96 18.52 -16.14
C LYS A 393 5.58 19.93 -15.68
N ALA A 394 4.87 20.69 -16.52
CA ALA A 394 4.47 22.06 -16.23
C ALA A 394 3.61 22.21 -14.96
N PHE A 395 2.72 21.26 -14.67
CA PHE A 395 1.90 21.28 -13.46
C PHE A 395 2.74 21.04 -12.19
N VAL A 396 3.66 20.08 -12.23
CA VAL A 396 4.51 19.75 -11.07
C VAL A 396 5.60 20.80 -10.86
N ASP A 397 6.19 21.34 -11.93
CA ASP A 397 7.18 22.42 -11.87
C ASP A 397 6.63 23.65 -11.13
N LEU A 398 5.41 24.10 -11.45
CA LEU A 398 4.73 25.22 -10.77
C LEU A 398 4.60 25.03 -9.24
N ILE A 399 4.62 23.78 -8.77
CA ILE A 399 4.59 23.41 -7.36
C ILE A 399 6.03 23.39 -6.79
N VAL A 400 6.93 22.59 -7.39
CA VAL A 400 8.26 22.35 -6.81
C VAL A 400 9.23 23.53 -6.97
N GLU A 401 9.03 24.42 -7.94
CA GLU A 401 9.78 25.68 -8.08
C GLU A 401 9.41 26.71 -7.00
N GLN A 402 8.31 26.51 -6.26
CA GLN A 402 7.92 27.31 -5.11
C GLN A 402 8.27 26.62 -3.77
N ASP A 403 9.26 25.73 -3.76
CA ASP A 403 9.66 24.88 -2.61
C ASP A 403 8.50 24.06 -1.99
N MET A 404 7.44 23.76 -2.75
CA MET A 404 6.34 22.91 -2.28
C MET A 404 6.57 21.46 -2.72
N PRO A 405 6.48 20.47 -1.82
CA PRO A 405 6.45 19.05 -2.19
C PRO A 405 5.18 18.70 -2.97
N CYS A 406 5.33 17.90 -4.03
CA CYS A 406 4.22 17.43 -4.86
C CYS A 406 4.00 15.92 -4.70
N LEU A 407 2.80 15.53 -4.25
CA LEU A 407 2.30 14.17 -4.37
C LEU A 407 1.64 14.00 -5.74
N ILE A 408 2.36 13.41 -6.68
CA ILE A 408 1.83 13.02 -8.00
C ILE A 408 0.89 11.83 -7.81
N CYS A 409 -0.34 11.90 -8.32
CA CYS A 409 -1.35 10.86 -8.17
C CYS A 409 -1.96 10.48 -9.52
N ILE A 410 -1.92 9.20 -9.90
CA ILE A 410 -2.79 8.73 -10.98
C ILE A 410 -4.23 8.68 -10.46
N HIS A 411 -5.12 9.38 -11.16
CA HIS A 411 -6.52 9.50 -10.83
C HIS A 411 -7.38 9.03 -12.02
N PRO A 412 -7.56 7.70 -12.19
CA PRO A 412 -8.20 7.16 -13.38
C PRO A 412 -9.72 7.30 -13.35
N GLU A 413 -10.30 7.48 -14.53
CA GLU A 413 -11.74 7.36 -14.74
C GLU A 413 -12.23 5.92 -14.50
N ALA A 414 -13.55 5.77 -14.38
CA ALA A 414 -14.16 4.47 -14.12
C ALA A 414 -13.96 3.47 -15.28
N ASP A 415 -14.05 3.93 -16.53
CA ASP A 415 -13.81 3.08 -17.71
C ASP A 415 -12.32 2.72 -17.89
N PHE A 416 -11.38 3.55 -17.39
CA PHE A 416 -9.98 3.15 -17.27
C PHE A 416 -9.82 2.01 -16.25
N LYS A 417 -10.41 2.14 -15.04
CA LYS A 417 -10.36 1.11 -13.99
C LYS A 417 -10.98 -0.21 -14.47
N GLU A 418 -12.16 -0.17 -15.09
CA GLU A 418 -12.80 -1.35 -15.68
C GLU A 418 -11.95 -2.00 -16.78
N THR A 419 -11.32 -1.21 -17.66
CA THR A 419 -10.50 -1.74 -18.76
C THR A 419 -9.20 -2.39 -18.26
N TYR A 420 -8.47 -1.71 -17.38
CA TYR A 420 -7.09 -2.07 -17.03
C TYR A 420 -6.94 -2.86 -15.72
N LEU A 421 -7.96 -2.87 -14.85
CA LEU A 421 -7.99 -3.73 -13.65
C LEU A 421 -8.92 -4.94 -13.84
N GLY A 422 -9.90 -4.87 -14.75
CA GLY A 422 -10.84 -5.95 -15.07
C GLY A 422 -10.30 -7.06 -15.98
N ASN A 423 -9.06 -6.94 -16.49
CA ASN A 423 -8.43 -7.95 -17.35
C ASN A 423 -6.89 -7.94 -17.14
N LEU A 424 -6.27 -9.12 -17.06
CA LEU A 424 -4.83 -9.24 -16.76
C LEU A 424 -3.90 -8.88 -17.93
N ASP A 425 -4.31 -9.10 -19.18
CA ASP A 425 -3.50 -8.73 -20.35
C ASP A 425 -3.44 -7.19 -20.47
N ASN A 426 -4.58 -6.52 -20.27
CA ASN A 426 -4.66 -5.06 -20.14
C ASN A 426 -3.89 -4.56 -18.92
N PHE A 427 -3.92 -5.28 -17.79
CA PHE A 427 -3.14 -4.91 -16.60
C PHE A 427 -1.63 -4.89 -16.88
N GLU A 428 -1.09 -5.85 -17.63
CA GLU A 428 0.32 -5.82 -18.06
C GLU A 428 0.62 -4.65 -19.03
N ILE A 429 -0.33 -4.26 -19.90
CA ILE A 429 -0.23 -3.02 -20.72
C ILE A 429 -0.17 -1.78 -19.81
N MET A 430 -1.00 -1.73 -18.76
CA MET A 430 -1.01 -0.64 -17.79
C MET A 430 0.31 -0.59 -16.98
N LEU A 431 0.90 -1.74 -16.64
CA LEU A 431 2.18 -1.78 -15.93
C LEU A 431 3.32 -1.17 -16.75
N LYS A 432 3.34 -1.33 -18.09
CA LYS A 432 4.30 -0.62 -18.95
C LYS A 432 4.18 0.90 -18.82
N PHE A 433 2.96 1.43 -18.74
CA PHE A 433 2.75 2.86 -18.49
C PHE A 433 3.29 3.28 -17.13
N TYR A 434 3.10 2.48 -16.08
CA TYR A 434 3.71 2.75 -14.78
C TYR A 434 5.24 2.71 -14.82
N GLU A 435 5.87 1.85 -15.62
CA GLU A 435 7.33 1.82 -15.82
C GLU A 435 7.83 3.09 -16.53
N GLU A 436 7.25 3.44 -17.68
CA GLU A 436 7.64 4.62 -18.46
C GLU A 436 7.31 5.95 -17.75
N PHE A 437 6.16 6.06 -17.07
CA PHE A 437 5.76 7.26 -16.32
C PHE A 437 6.62 7.46 -15.06
N ALA A 438 7.01 6.37 -14.40
CA ALA A 438 7.92 6.44 -13.26
C ALA A 438 9.36 6.78 -13.67
N LEU A 439 9.83 6.32 -14.83
CA LEU A 439 11.08 6.79 -15.42
C LEU A 439 11.03 8.31 -15.67
N PHE A 440 9.96 8.81 -16.31
CA PHE A 440 9.75 10.24 -16.51
C PHE A 440 9.76 11.04 -15.19
N ILE A 441 9.15 10.54 -14.11
CA ILE A 441 9.23 11.18 -12.78
C ILE A 441 10.69 11.27 -12.31
N GLY A 442 11.45 10.18 -12.41
CA GLY A 442 12.83 10.09 -11.94
C GLY A 442 13.84 10.93 -12.74
N GLU A 443 13.55 11.18 -14.02
CA GLU A 443 14.34 12.06 -14.88
C GLU A 443 14.13 13.56 -14.57
N ASN A 444 12.98 13.92 -13.99
CA ASN A 444 12.56 15.33 -13.82
C ASN A 444 12.67 15.84 -12.38
N TRP A 445 12.46 15.01 -11.35
CA TRP A 445 12.42 15.45 -9.95
C TRP A 445 13.05 14.48 -8.95
N THR A 446 13.63 15.02 -7.88
CA THR A 446 14.26 14.25 -6.79
C THR A 446 13.25 13.64 -5.81
N GLU A 447 13.71 12.66 -5.04
CA GLU A 447 12.97 11.96 -3.97
C GLU A 447 12.50 12.86 -2.82
N LYS A 448 12.93 14.12 -2.80
CA LYS A 448 12.57 15.16 -1.81
C LYS A 448 11.54 16.15 -2.34
N GLN A 449 11.43 16.28 -3.67
CA GLN A 449 10.48 17.15 -4.35
C GLN A 449 9.15 16.44 -4.60
N VAL A 450 9.19 15.14 -4.96
CA VAL A 450 7.98 14.40 -5.35
C VAL A 450 7.88 13.01 -4.73
N ALA A 451 6.63 12.62 -4.41
CA ALA A 451 6.21 11.25 -4.15
C ALA A 451 5.13 10.84 -5.15
N PHE A 452 4.90 9.53 -5.29
CA PHE A 452 4.00 8.99 -6.31
C PHE A 452 2.93 8.08 -5.71
N GLN A 453 1.69 8.56 -5.65
CA GLN A 453 0.50 7.74 -5.43
C GLN A 453 0.18 6.97 -6.72
N LEU A 454 0.37 5.65 -6.65
CA LEU A 454 0.22 4.74 -7.77
C LEU A 454 -1.20 4.80 -8.35
N MET A 455 -2.23 4.81 -7.50
CA MET A 455 -3.63 5.02 -7.93
C MET A 455 -4.47 5.52 -6.76
N THR A 456 -5.50 6.34 -7.04
CA THR A 456 -6.59 6.59 -6.09
C THR A 456 -7.86 5.77 -6.41
N GLU A 457 -8.53 5.30 -5.36
CA GLU A 457 -9.81 4.58 -5.40
C GLU A 457 -9.91 3.40 -6.40
N PRO A 458 -9.06 2.34 -6.30
CA PRO A 458 -9.13 1.19 -7.21
C PRO A 458 -10.40 0.36 -7.01
N PHE A 459 -10.98 -0.13 -8.12
CA PHE A 459 -12.10 -1.08 -8.17
C PHE A 459 -12.12 -1.81 -9.53
N ALA A 460 -13.06 -2.74 -9.71
CA ALA A 460 -13.18 -3.64 -10.89
C ALA A 460 -12.04 -4.67 -11.07
N ASN A 461 -11.12 -4.76 -10.11
CA ASN A 461 -10.02 -5.72 -10.04
C ASN A 461 -10.45 -7.16 -10.33
N VAL A 462 -9.80 -7.81 -11.30
CA VAL A 462 -10.08 -9.20 -11.73
C VAL A 462 -9.46 -10.27 -10.83
N GLY A 463 -8.42 -9.92 -10.05
CA GLY A 463 -7.69 -10.82 -9.17
C GLY A 463 -7.61 -10.34 -7.73
N ASP A 464 -6.70 -10.94 -6.97
CA ASP A 464 -6.36 -10.44 -5.63
C ASP A 464 -5.76 -9.02 -5.72
N TRP A 465 -6.31 -8.08 -4.95
CA TRP A 465 -5.86 -6.69 -5.01
C TRP A 465 -4.47 -6.48 -4.41
N THR A 466 -4.07 -7.26 -3.40
CA THR A 466 -2.72 -7.13 -2.83
C THR A 466 -1.69 -7.50 -3.90
N TYR A 467 -1.88 -8.61 -4.60
CA TYR A 467 -1.03 -8.97 -5.73
C TYR A 467 -0.99 -7.90 -6.83
N MET A 468 -2.14 -7.30 -7.17
CA MET A 468 -2.19 -6.24 -8.21
C MET A 468 -1.52 -4.94 -7.73
N SER A 469 -1.76 -4.50 -6.50
CA SER A 469 -1.01 -3.43 -5.81
C SER A 469 0.49 -3.67 -5.89
N ASP A 470 0.93 -4.89 -5.55
CA ASP A 470 2.34 -5.18 -5.35
C ASP A 470 3.05 -5.42 -6.68
N ARG A 471 2.34 -5.84 -7.73
CA ARG A 471 2.81 -5.78 -9.12
C ARG A 471 3.00 -4.34 -9.60
N MET A 472 2.08 -3.42 -9.29
CA MET A 472 2.22 -1.99 -9.61
C MET A 472 3.40 -1.36 -8.86
N TRP A 473 3.48 -1.59 -7.54
CA TRP A 473 4.59 -1.13 -6.70
C TRP A 473 5.92 -1.67 -7.19
N GLY A 474 6.04 -2.99 -7.43
CA GLY A 474 7.29 -3.62 -7.87
C GLY A 474 7.80 -3.05 -9.21
N THR A 475 6.91 -2.89 -10.19
CA THR A 475 7.24 -2.23 -11.47
C THR A 475 7.78 -0.82 -11.26
N VAL A 476 7.12 0.00 -10.46
CA VAL A 476 7.56 1.39 -10.20
C VAL A 476 8.83 1.45 -9.36
N ARG A 477 8.96 0.63 -8.32
CA ARG A 477 10.15 0.59 -7.43
C ARG A 477 11.42 0.15 -8.16
N ASN A 478 11.29 -0.63 -9.22
CA ASN A 478 12.41 -1.02 -10.07
C ASN A 478 13.08 0.18 -10.77
N VAL A 479 12.30 1.20 -11.15
CA VAL A 479 12.79 2.41 -11.84
C VAL A 479 12.90 3.65 -10.94
N LEU A 480 12.10 3.73 -9.87
CA LEU A 480 12.20 4.74 -8.80
C LEU A 480 12.74 4.10 -7.51
N PRO A 481 14.08 3.94 -7.37
CA PRO A 481 14.69 3.32 -6.20
C PRO A 481 14.52 4.11 -4.89
N TYR A 482 14.38 5.44 -4.94
CA TYR A 482 14.51 6.31 -3.76
C TYR A 482 13.23 7.09 -3.40
N HIS A 483 12.39 7.44 -4.38
CA HIS A 483 11.14 8.18 -4.14
C HIS A 483 10.16 7.39 -3.28
N THR A 484 9.43 8.08 -2.40
CA THR A 484 8.32 7.46 -1.68
C THR A 484 7.17 7.14 -2.62
N LEU A 485 6.67 5.92 -2.52
CA LEU A 485 5.52 5.42 -3.26
C LEU A 485 4.33 5.30 -2.31
N ILE A 486 3.12 5.53 -2.81
CA ILE A 486 1.87 5.39 -2.05
C ILE A 486 0.94 4.43 -2.80
N THR A 487 0.57 3.31 -2.18
CA THR A 487 -0.44 2.36 -2.72
C THR A 487 -1.78 2.53 -2.00
N SER A 488 -2.88 2.17 -2.67
CA SER A 488 -4.26 2.30 -2.15
C SER A 488 -4.87 0.94 -1.87
N SER A 489 -5.78 0.85 -0.91
CA SER A 489 -6.62 -0.33 -0.70
C SER A 489 -7.77 -0.47 -1.71
N ASP A 490 -8.32 -1.69 -1.82
CA ASP A 490 -9.42 -2.10 -2.68
C ASP A 490 -10.77 -1.39 -2.34
N LYS A 491 -11.74 -1.51 -3.25
CA LYS A 491 -13.13 -1.00 -3.13
C LYS A 491 -13.18 0.50 -2.87
N SER A 492 -12.56 1.25 -3.77
CA SER A 492 -12.43 2.71 -3.71
C SER A 492 -11.67 3.20 -2.47
N GLY A 493 -10.45 2.67 -2.25
CA GLY A 493 -9.59 3.12 -1.16
C GLY A 493 -10.15 2.81 0.22
N ASN A 494 -10.89 1.71 0.37
CA ASN A 494 -11.66 1.46 1.59
C ASN A 494 -10.75 1.12 2.79
N MET A 495 -10.97 1.83 3.91
CA MET A 495 -10.20 1.70 5.15
C MET A 495 -10.23 0.29 5.77
N GLU A 496 -11.34 -0.45 5.63
CA GLU A 496 -11.45 -1.83 6.11
C GLU A 496 -10.72 -2.80 5.19
N ARG A 497 -10.73 -2.57 3.87
CA ARG A 497 -9.98 -3.37 2.90
C ARG A 497 -8.47 -3.23 3.07
N LEU A 498 -7.97 -2.08 3.52
CA LEU A 498 -6.56 -1.90 3.80
C LEU A 498 -6.04 -2.92 4.83
N LYS A 499 -6.84 -3.20 5.86
CA LYS A 499 -6.49 -4.15 6.93
C LYS A 499 -6.47 -5.62 6.50
N LEU A 500 -6.87 -5.92 5.25
CA LEU A 500 -6.82 -7.25 4.65
C LEU A 500 -5.59 -7.47 3.75
N MET A 501 -4.82 -6.42 3.47
CA MET A 501 -3.61 -6.53 2.64
C MET A 501 -2.44 -7.10 3.44
N SER A 502 -1.61 -7.93 2.78
CA SER A 502 -0.26 -8.26 3.25
C SER A 502 0.69 -7.11 2.87
N PRO A 503 1.46 -6.55 3.81
CA PRO A 503 2.39 -5.45 3.51
C PRO A 503 3.68 -5.93 2.84
N THR A 504 4.24 -5.14 1.91
CA THR A 504 5.48 -5.49 1.21
C THR A 504 6.71 -5.38 2.11
N SER A 505 7.85 -5.87 1.62
CA SER A 505 9.18 -5.75 2.24
C SER A 505 9.79 -4.33 2.18
N ASP A 506 9.06 -3.34 1.63
CA ASP A 506 9.57 -1.97 1.38
C ASP A 506 9.08 -0.94 2.41
N SER A 507 9.98 -0.52 3.28
CA SER A 507 9.77 0.53 4.28
C SER A 507 9.77 1.97 3.70
N ASN A 508 9.87 2.15 2.38
CA ASN A 508 9.63 3.42 1.66
C ASN A 508 8.31 3.38 0.83
N LEU A 509 7.37 2.53 1.24
CA LEU A 509 6.00 2.47 0.76
C LEU A 509 5.03 2.96 1.85
N ILE A 510 4.14 3.87 1.49
CA ILE A 510 3.02 4.33 2.32
C ILE A 510 1.74 3.62 1.86
N TYR A 511 0.94 3.19 2.82
CA TYR A 511 -0.35 2.57 2.58
C TYR A 511 -1.50 3.57 2.78
N SER A 512 -2.38 3.68 1.79
CA SER A 512 -3.40 4.74 1.74
C SER A 512 -4.84 4.24 1.64
N PHE A 513 -5.73 5.12 2.11
CA PHE A 513 -7.17 4.96 2.06
C PHE A 513 -7.86 6.32 1.85
N THR A 514 -9.07 6.30 1.31
CA THR A 514 -9.98 7.44 1.15
C THR A 514 -11.13 7.30 2.15
N THR A 515 -11.63 8.40 2.73
CA THR A 515 -12.85 8.30 3.56
C THR A 515 -13.68 9.59 3.62
N TYR A 516 -14.95 9.46 3.27
CA TYR A 516 -16.00 10.45 3.49
C TYR A 516 -17.07 9.90 4.46
N GLU A 517 -16.63 9.05 5.39
CA GLU A 517 -17.49 8.26 6.28
C GLU A 517 -17.71 8.95 7.64
N PRO A 518 -18.94 8.96 8.19
CA PRO A 518 -20.08 8.17 7.74
C PRO A 518 -20.79 8.86 6.57
N TYR A 519 -20.98 8.17 5.43
CA TYR A 519 -21.51 8.80 4.20
C TYR A 519 -22.87 9.52 4.37
N ALA A 520 -23.65 9.17 5.39
CA ALA A 520 -24.88 9.86 5.80
C ALA A 520 -24.66 11.32 6.23
N PHE A 521 -23.46 11.67 6.71
CA PHE A 521 -23.06 13.01 7.10
C PHE A 521 -22.21 13.65 6.00
N GLY A 522 -22.68 14.74 5.40
CA GLY A 522 -21.87 15.59 4.52
C GLY A 522 -21.51 15.01 3.14
N PHE A 523 -21.72 13.73 2.83
CA PHE A 523 -21.56 13.20 1.45
C PHE A 523 -22.82 12.48 0.92
N ASN A 524 -23.90 12.50 1.69
CA ASN A 524 -25.16 11.83 1.41
C ASN A 524 -25.75 12.16 0.03
N SER A 525 -25.66 13.42 -0.40
CA SER A 525 -26.11 13.84 -1.73
C SER A 525 -25.08 13.67 -2.83
N GLY A 526 -23.78 13.58 -2.49
CA GLY A 526 -22.74 13.20 -3.45
C GLY A 526 -23.08 11.83 -4.03
N ASN A 527 -23.29 10.86 -3.15
CA ASN A 527 -23.75 9.52 -3.49
C ASN A 527 -25.04 9.53 -4.34
N THR A 528 -26.12 10.20 -3.90
CA THR A 528 -27.41 10.13 -4.63
C THR A 528 -27.40 10.86 -5.97
N ALA A 529 -26.76 12.03 -6.06
CA ALA A 529 -26.66 12.79 -7.30
C ALA A 529 -25.70 12.18 -8.33
N MET A 530 -24.59 11.57 -7.89
CA MET A 530 -23.69 10.80 -8.76
C MET A 530 -24.42 9.59 -9.37
N ASN A 531 -25.33 8.97 -8.61
CA ASN A 531 -26.21 7.90 -9.08
C ASN A 531 -27.37 8.40 -9.98
N GLY A 532 -27.60 9.71 -10.09
CA GLY A 532 -28.71 10.30 -10.85
C GLY A 532 -30.09 10.09 -10.23
N VAL A 533 -30.17 9.77 -8.93
CA VAL A 533 -31.40 9.43 -8.21
C VAL A 533 -31.71 10.48 -7.15
N THR A 534 -32.90 11.08 -7.20
CA THR A 534 -33.40 11.92 -6.10
C THR A 534 -34.02 11.02 -5.01
N SER A 535 -33.60 11.19 -3.76
CA SER A 535 -34.17 10.48 -2.60
C SER A 535 -34.30 11.42 -1.41
N PHE A 536 -34.75 10.91 -0.25
CA PHE A 536 -34.91 11.73 0.96
C PHE A 536 -33.60 12.41 1.40
N TRP A 537 -32.43 11.83 1.12
CA TRP A 537 -31.12 12.43 1.41
C TRP A 537 -30.92 13.81 0.76
N ASN A 538 -31.62 14.12 -0.33
CA ASN A 538 -31.59 15.42 -1.01
C ASN A 538 -32.39 16.52 -0.28
N TYR A 539 -33.02 16.20 0.86
CA TYR A 539 -33.93 17.06 1.62
C TYR A 539 -33.66 17.11 3.14
N LEU A 540 -32.80 16.22 3.67
CA LEU A 540 -32.46 16.18 5.10
C LEU A 540 -31.70 17.44 5.52
N SER A 541 -32.22 18.15 6.51
CA SER A 541 -31.63 19.39 7.04
C SER A 541 -30.86 19.13 8.34
N GLU A 542 -29.95 20.04 8.72
CA GLU A 542 -29.25 20.04 10.03
C GLU A 542 -28.76 18.65 10.51
N ILE A 543 -28.23 17.80 9.61
CA ILE A 543 -27.77 16.44 9.98
C ILE A 543 -26.69 16.57 11.08
N PRO A 544 -26.88 16.00 12.29
CA PRO A 544 -26.06 16.37 13.43
C PRO A 544 -24.75 15.59 13.49
N TRP A 545 -23.70 16.30 13.90
CA TRP A 545 -22.45 15.74 14.42
C TRP A 545 -22.08 16.46 15.73
N PRO A 546 -21.79 15.75 16.83
CA PRO A 546 -21.93 14.30 17.02
C PRO A 546 -23.40 13.84 17.00
N ALA A 547 -23.62 12.55 16.77
CA ALA A 547 -24.94 11.91 16.76
C ALA A 547 -25.11 10.88 17.89
N SER A 548 -26.36 10.76 18.36
CA SER A 548 -26.83 9.72 19.29
C SER A 548 -28.34 9.54 19.10
N PRO A 549 -28.98 8.53 19.71
CA PRO A 549 -30.43 8.35 19.57
C PRO A 549 -31.21 9.55 20.12
N SER A 550 -30.78 10.11 21.25
CA SER A 550 -31.41 11.28 21.89
C SER A 550 -31.16 12.58 21.13
N VAL A 551 -29.97 12.78 20.53
CA VAL A 551 -29.69 13.94 19.67
C VAL A 551 -30.54 13.90 18.40
N ILE A 552 -30.74 12.71 17.82
CA ILE A 552 -31.59 12.53 16.63
C ILE A 552 -33.07 12.72 16.97
N GLU A 553 -33.55 12.17 18.09
CA GLU A 553 -34.91 12.37 18.56
C GLU A 553 -35.23 13.85 18.80
N ALA A 554 -34.35 14.57 19.50
CA ALA A 554 -34.51 16.00 19.82
C ALA A 554 -34.46 16.94 18.60
N ASN A 555 -33.91 16.51 17.46
CA ASN A 555 -33.79 17.32 16.23
C ASN A 555 -34.62 16.80 15.05
N MET A 556 -35.36 15.70 15.22
CA MET A 556 -36.06 14.99 14.14
C MET A 556 -36.94 15.91 13.27
N ASP A 557 -37.71 16.80 13.90
CA ASP A 557 -38.63 17.69 13.18
C ASP A 557 -37.90 18.74 12.32
N ARG A 558 -36.71 19.19 12.74
CA ARG A 558 -35.85 20.05 11.91
C ARG A 558 -35.24 19.27 10.76
N ILE A 559 -34.71 18.08 11.07
CA ILE A 559 -34.06 17.22 10.09
C ILE A 559 -35.00 16.84 8.95
N LEU A 560 -36.28 16.61 9.26
CA LEU A 560 -37.33 16.27 8.31
C LEU A 560 -38.11 17.47 7.75
N ALA A 561 -37.80 18.71 8.15
CA ALA A 561 -38.61 19.90 7.85
C ALA A 561 -38.83 20.16 6.35
N LYS A 562 -37.86 19.79 5.51
CA LYS A 562 -37.89 19.96 4.04
C LYS A 562 -38.10 18.64 3.28
N VAL A 563 -38.23 17.50 3.97
CA VAL A 563 -38.47 16.18 3.37
C VAL A 563 -39.94 16.07 2.93
N PRO A 564 -40.26 15.62 1.69
CA PRO A 564 -41.63 15.39 1.25
C PRO A 564 -42.35 14.35 2.11
N ASP A 565 -43.66 14.53 2.39
CA ASP A 565 -44.42 13.63 3.28
C ASP A 565 -44.41 12.15 2.83
N SER A 566 -44.36 11.90 1.52
CA SER A 566 -44.21 10.56 0.93
C SER A 566 -42.90 9.85 1.29
N MET A 567 -41.88 10.61 1.71
CA MET A 567 -40.53 10.13 2.05
C MET A 567 -40.21 10.24 3.55
N LYS A 568 -40.99 10.99 4.35
CA LYS A 568 -40.70 11.25 5.78
C LYS A 568 -40.53 9.99 6.64
N ASN A 569 -41.29 8.92 6.36
CA ASN A 569 -41.18 7.67 7.12
C ASN A 569 -39.84 6.95 6.88
N GLU A 570 -39.39 6.90 5.63
CA GLU A 570 -38.11 6.31 5.24
C GLU A 570 -36.95 7.14 5.83
N ALA A 571 -37.03 8.47 5.66
CA ALA A 571 -36.08 9.42 6.23
C ALA A 571 -35.97 9.33 7.75
N LYS A 572 -37.10 9.22 8.47
CA LYS A 572 -37.15 9.03 9.91
C LYS A 572 -36.47 7.73 10.34
N ALA A 573 -36.73 6.63 9.64
CA ALA A 573 -36.10 5.34 9.91
C ALA A 573 -34.57 5.39 9.68
N ALA A 574 -34.13 5.99 8.58
CA ALA A 574 -32.71 6.17 8.27
C ALA A 574 -31.98 7.02 9.32
N MET A 575 -32.58 8.13 9.76
CA MET A 575 -31.99 8.99 10.79
C MET A 575 -31.98 8.31 12.17
N ILE A 576 -33.03 7.57 12.54
CA ILE A 576 -33.03 6.73 13.75
C ILE A 576 -31.92 5.67 13.70
N GLN A 577 -31.59 5.13 12.53
CA GLN A 577 -30.48 4.19 12.38
C GLN A 577 -29.12 4.90 12.45
N TYR A 578 -28.96 6.06 11.79
CA TYR A 578 -27.76 6.89 11.90
C TYR A 578 -27.45 7.27 13.36
N GLY A 579 -28.47 7.59 14.15
CA GLY A 579 -28.32 7.88 15.59
C GLY A 579 -27.76 6.73 16.45
N LYS A 580 -27.72 5.48 15.95
CA LYS A 580 -27.16 4.33 16.66
C LYS A 580 -25.68 4.09 16.37
N GLY A 581 -25.10 4.76 15.37
CA GLY A 581 -23.73 4.48 14.93
C GLY A 581 -23.57 3.12 14.23
N ASP A 582 -22.37 2.55 14.32
CA ASP A 582 -21.99 1.26 13.73
C ASP A 582 -21.14 0.39 14.69
N SER A 583 -20.36 -0.55 14.16
CA SER A 583 -19.45 -1.44 14.91
C SER A 583 -18.33 -0.73 15.68
N TYR A 584 -18.02 0.53 15.37
CA TYR A 584 -17.09 1.38 16.11
C TYR A 584 -17.78 2.27 17.17
N GLY A 585 -19.11 2.24 17.25
CA GLY A 585 -19.92 3.01 18.20
C GLY A 585 -20.67 4.20 17.57
N LEU A 586 -21.16 5.10 18.43
CA LEU A 586 -21.93 6.29 18.02
C LEU A 586 -21.07 7.27 17.20
N TYR A 587 -21.61 7.83 16.12
CA TYR A 587 -20.90 8.77 15.26
C TYR A 587 -20.53 10.07 15.98
N ASN A 588 -19.27 10.13 16.43
CA ASN A 588 -18.67 11.24 17.17
C ASN A 588 -17.13 11.14 17.09
N ARG A 589 -16.42 11.97 17.87
CA ARG A 589 -14.95 11.90 18.00
C ARG A 589 -14.40 10.49 18.25
N GLU A 590 -14.90 9.80 19.26
CA GLU A 590 -14.37 8.49 19.67
C GLU A 590 -14.53 7.42 18.57
N TRP A 591 -15.51 7.58 17.69
CA TRP A 591 -15.68 6.73 16.51
C TRP A 591 -14.53 6.90 15.50
N HIS A 592 -14.13 8.14 15.18
CA HIS A 592 -12.93 8.37 14.35
C HIS A 592 -11.64 7.88 15.05
N PHE A 593 -11.53 8.04 16.37
CA PHE A 593 -10.39 7.54 17.14
C PHE A 593 -10.38 6.00 17.18
N ALA A 594 -11.53 5.33 17.27
CA ALA A 594 -11.63 3.87 17.21
C ALA A 594 -11.26 3.34 15.81
N ARG A 595 -11.69 4.02 14.74
CA ARG A 595 -11.33 3.69 13.35
C ARG A 595 -9.83 3.83 13.08
N ALA A 596 -9.22 4.98 13.40
CA ALA A 596 -7.77 5.20 13.21
C ALA A 596 -6.92 4.25 14.08
N ARG A 597 -7.32 4.01 15.34
CA ARG A 597 -6.72 3.01 16.23
C ARG A 597 -6.76 1.58 15.66
N SER A 598 -7.72 1.26 14.79
CA SER A 598 -7.77 -0.05 14.12
C SER A 598 -6.69 -0.21 13.04
N LEU A 599 -6.35 0.88 12.33
CA LEU A 599 -5.22 0.90 11.38
C LEU A 599 -3.89 0.84 12.10
N TYR A 600 -3.73 1.58 13.22
CA TYR A 600 -2.55 1.47 14.07
C TYR A 600 -2.32 0.03 14.54
N LYS A 601 -3.36 -0.65 15.05
CA LYS A 601 -3.28 -2.06 15.44
C LYS A 601 -2.89 -2.99 14.28
N TRP A 602 -3.33 -2.71 13.06
CA TRP A 602 -2.90 -3.44 11.87
C TRP A 602 -1.42 -3.17 11.55
N SER A 603 -0.93 -1.93 11.62
CA SER A 603 0.50 -1.63 11.49
C SER A 603 1.34 -2.39 12.53
N GLN A 604 0.91 -2.40 13.80
CA GLN A 604 1.59 -3.12 14.89
C GLN A 604 1.65 -4.65 14.67
N LYS A 605 0.66 -5.27 13.99
CA LYS A 605 0.70 -6.70 13.59
C LYS A 605 1.96 -7.00 12.76
N TYR A 606 2.34 -6.10 11.86
CA TYR A 606 3.48 -6.27 10.96
C TYR A 606 4.75 -5.56 11.46
N GLY A 607 4.92 -5.43 12.78
CA GLY A 607 6.11 -4.85 13.41
C GLY A 607 6.08 -3.33 13.61
N GLY A 608 4.97 -2.66 13.31
CA GLY A 608 4.74 -1.25 13.62
C GLY A 608 5.44 -0.24 12.70
N SER A 609 6.16 -0.70 11.67
CA SER A 609 6.92 0.13 10.74
C SER A 609 6.12 0.55 9.48
N ILE A 610 4.80 0.36 9.46
CA ILE A 610 3.98 0.68 8.28
C ILE A 610 3.45 2.10 8.38
N HIS A 611 3.81 2.89 7.37
CA HIS A 611 3.37 4.26 7.19
C HIS A 611 1.99 4.31 6.54
N LEU A 612 1.13 5.21 7.03
CA LEU A 612 -0.29 5.30 6.69
C LEU A 612 -0.66 6.72 6.25
N GLN A 613 -1.50 6.85 5.21
CA GLN A 613 -1.99 8.15 4.76
C GLN A 613 -3.47 8.13 4.35
N CYS A 614 -4.29 9.02 4.91
CA CYS A 614 -5.63 9.30 4.40
C CYS A 614 -5.53 10.30 3.23
N VAL A 615 -5.38 9.78 2.02
CA VAL A 615 -5.04 10.58 0.82
C VAL A 615 -6.19 11.45 0.30
N GLU A 616 -7.42 11.24 0.78
CA GLU A 616 -8.62 12.02 0.48
C GLU A 616 -9.66 11.89 1.61
N PHE A 617 -10.14 13.02 2.15
CA PHE A 617 -11.27 13.07 3.08
C PHE A 617 -11.98 14.43 3.03
N GLY A 618 -13.26 14.48 3.46
CA GLY A 618 -14.03 15.73 3.56
C GLY A 618 -15.50 15.57 3.95
N ALA A 619 -16.20 16.71 4.07
CA ALA A 619 -17.66 16.81 4.19
C ALA A 619 -18.15 18.04 3.39
N LEU A 620 -19.17 17.89 2.55
CA LEU A 620 -19.67 18.95 1.67
C LEU A 620 -20.24 20.12 2.48
N ASP A 621 -19.95 21.34 2.04
CA ASP A 621 -20.62 22.54 2.53
C ASP A 621 -22.01 22.71 1.88
N ALA A 622 -22.89 23.46 2.54
CA ALA A 622 -24.27 23.66 2.10
C ALA A 622 -24.42 24.44 0.77
N VAL A 623 -23.38 25.12 0.26
CA VAL A 623 -23.40 25.78 -1.06
C VAL A 623 -23.04 24.78 -2.15
N MET A 624 -22.02 23.93 -1.94
CA MET A 624 -21.67 22.88 -2.90
C MET A 624 -22.74 21.78 -2.96
N ALA A 625 -23.33 21.42 -1.82
CA ALA A 625 -24.34 20.36 -1.75
C ALA A 625 -25.54 20.61 -2.69
N LYS A 626 -25.92 21.87 -2.91
CA LYS A 626 -26.94 22.28 -3.91
C LYS A 626 -26.60 21.86 -5.34
N ARG A 627 -25.31 21.85 -5.71
CA ARG A 627 -24.84 21.37 -7.02
C ARG A 627 -24.94 19.85 -7.16
N PHE A 628 -24.87 19.13 -6.05
CA PHE A 628 -25.25 17.72 -5.93
C PHE A 628 -26.75 17.55 -5.64
N GLY A 629 -27.59 18.41 -6.21
CA GLY A 629 -29.04 18.26 -6.20
C GLY A 629 -29.69 18.27 -4.81
N GLN A 630 -29.06 18.88 -3.80
CA GLN A 630 -29.76 19.17 -2.54
C GLN A 630 -30.72 20.35 -2.69
N THR A 631 -31.82 20.30 -1.95
CA THR A 631 -32.76 21.42 -1.78
C THR A 631 -32.08 22.59 -1.06
N ASP A 632 -32.50 23.83 -1.33
CA ASP A 632 -31.93 24.99 -0.63
C ASP A 632 -32.19 24.94 0.89
N GLY A 633 -31.15 25.22 1.68
CA GLY A 633 -31.18 25.17 3.15
C GLY A 633 -31.31 23.77 3.74
N VAL A 634 -30.70 22.75 3.14
CA VAL A 634 -30.57 21.39 3.70
C VAL A 634 -29.08 20.98 3.80
N GLY A 635 -28.78 19.78 4.31
CA GLY A 635 -27.43 19.26 4.50
C GLY A 635 -26.93 19.36 5.94
N ILE A 636 -25.65 19.68 6.12
CA ILE A 636 -24.99 19.84 7.43
C ILE A 636 -24.80 21.33 7.78
N THR A 637 -24.79 21.67 9.07
CA THR A 637 -24.44 23.03 9.51
C THR A 637 -22.92 23.25 9.44
N ASN A 638 -22.46 24.50 9.25
CA ASN A 638 -21.02 24.75 9.19
C ASN A 638 -20.32 24.40 10.52
N ALA A 639 -20.96 24.64 11.67
CA ALA A 639 -20.44 24.22 12.97
C ALA A 639 -20.24 22.70 13.07
N ALA A 640 -21.19 21.90 12.57
CA ALA A 640 -21.06 20.45 12.51
C ALA A 640 -19.96 20.02 11.52
N ARG A 641 -19.85 20.65 10.34
CA ARG A 641 -18.77 20.41 9.36
C ARG A 641 -17.40 20.63 10.01
N LEU A 642 -17.20 21.78 10.64
CA LEU A 642 -15.93 22.16 11.28
C LEU A 642 -15.56 21.20 12.42
N GLN A 643 -16.52 20.81 13.26
CA GLN A 643 -16.28 19.85 14.34
C GLN A 643 -15.93 18.44 13.81
N TYR A 644 -16.64 17.94 12.79
CA TYR A 644 -16.32 16.68 12.11
C TYR A 644 -14.90 16.70 11.50
N ILE A 645 -14.57 17.77 10.76
CA ILE A 645 -13.23 17.93 10.14
C ILE A 645 -12.12 18.01 11.18
N LYS A 646 -12.37 18.59 12.36
CA LYS A 646 -11.45 18.55 13.48
C LYS A 646 -11.30 17.14 14.06
N ASP A 647 -12.42 16.47 14.36
CA ASP A 647 -12.44 15.14 15.00
C ASP A 647 -11.77 14.05 14.15
N ILE A 648 -11.95 14.06 12.83
CA ILE A 648 -11.34 13.06 11.93
C ILE A 648 -9.82 13.18 11.87
N ARG A 649 -9.27 14.40 11.78
CA ARG A 649 -7.80 14.56 11.71
C ARG A 649 -7.12 14.36 13.04
N GLU A 650 -7.67 14.89 14.13
CA GLU A 650 -7.03 14.69 15.44
C GLU A 650 -6.97 13.18 15.77
N SER A 651 -7.85 12.36 15.17
CA SER A 651 -7.74 10.89 15.18
C SER A 651 -6.59 10.37 14.30
N PHE A 652 -6.40 10.89 13.10
CA PHE A 652 -5.27 10.54 12.22
C PHE A 652 -3.91 10.92 12.85
N GLU A 653 -3.76 12.16 13.32
CA GLU A 653 -2.54 12.67 13.98
C GLU A 653 -2.18 11.85 15.22
N THR A 654 -3.17 11.52 16.06
CA THR A 654 -2.99 10.69 17.28
C THR A 654 -2.40 9.30 16.96
N TYR A 655 -2.63 8.77 15.76
CA TYR A 655 -2.14 7.45 15.34
C TYR A 655 -1.10 7.51 14.21
N HIS A 656 -0.46 8.67 14.02
CA HIS A 656 0.61 8.92 13.04
C HIS A 656 0.21 8.59 11.59
N ILE A 657 -1.04 8.89 11.25
CA ILE A 657 -1.58 8.79 9.89
C ILE A 657 -1.49 10.18 9.25
N GLY A 658 -0.69 10.31 8.19
CA GLY A 658 -0.65 11.52 7.38
C GLY A 658 -1.96 11.70 6.59
N TRP A 659 -2.20 12.87 6.01
CA TRP A 659 -3.45 13.14 5.29
C TRP A 659 -3.27 14.15 4.15
N SER A 660 -4.18 14.09 3.18
CA SER A 660 -4.34 15.11 2.15
C SER A 660 -5.82 15.50 2.07
N TYR A 661 -6.13 16.75 2.37
CA TYR A 661 -7.52 17.22 2.42
C TYR A 661 -8.07 17.46 1.01
N TRP A 662 -9.23 16.90 0.70
CA TRP A 662 -9.98 17.28 -0.50
C TRP A 662 -10.90 18.43 -0.10
N SER A 663 -10.87 19.63 -0.69
CA SER A 663 -9.90 20.17 -1.68
C SER A 663 -9.73 21.69 -1.51
N TYR A 664 -8.86 22.29 -2.32
CA TYR A 664 -8.51 23.70 -2.31
C TYR A 664 -9.70 24.68 -2.46
N ASN A 665 -10.24 24.87 -3.68
CA ASN A 665 -11.33 25.84 -3.96
C ASN A 665 -12.54 25.20 -4.66
N GLU A 666 -12.53 23.87 -4.81
CA GLU A 666 -13.50 23.11 -5.57
C GLU A 666 -14.55 22.48 -4.64
N THR A 667 -14.76 21.17 -4.77
CA THR A 667 -15.87 20.39 -4.20
C THR A 667 -15.99 20.49 -2.68
N PHE A 668 -14.87 20.56 -1.96
CA PHE A 668 -14.84 20.53 -0.50
C PHE A 668 -13.95 21.66 0.07
N THR A 669 -14.00 22.84 -0.56
CA THR A 669 -13.21 24.06 -0.30
C THR A 669 -12.65 24.29 1.12
N VAL A 670 -11.45 24.89 1.17
CA VAL A 670 -10.87 25.61 2.32
C VAL A 670 -10.95 27.14 2.19
N LEU A 671 -11.39 27.65 1.04
CA LEU A 671 -11.82 29.03 0.86
C LEU A 671 -13.26 29.23 1.37
N ASN A 672 -13.59 30.47 1.76
CA ASN A 672 -14.92 30.91 2.18
C ASN A 672 -16.00 30.45 1.18
N THR A 673 -17.01 29.73 1.67
CA THR A 673 -17.99 29.02 0.84
C THR A 673 -18.97 29.93 0.08
N GLU A 674 -19.13 31.18 0.51
CA GLU A 674 -19.97 32.21 -0.11
C GLU A 674 -19.17 33.04 -1.13
N ASN A 675 -17.91 33.37 -0.81
CA ASN A 675 -17.05 34.21 -1.65
C ASN A 675 -16.27 33.43 -2.74
N ARG A 676 -16.02 32.13 -2.56
CA ARG A 676 -15.19 31.34 -3.50
C ARG A 676 -15.72 31.41 -4.94
N GLN A 677 -14.81 31.65 -5.87
CA GLN A 677 -15.04 31.35 -7.27
C GLN A 677 -14.42 29.99 -7.56
N ASN A 678 -15.24 29.02 -7.97
CA ASN A 678 -14.76 27.68 -8.29
C ASN A 678 -13.66 27.75 -9.34
N ASN A 679 -12.57 27.04 -9.07
CA ASN A 679 -11.46 26.86 -9.98
C ASN A 679 -10.72 28.16 -10.34
N THR A 680 -10.84 29.20 -9.48
CA THR A 680 -10.17 30.50 -9.60
C THR A 680 -9.51 30.84 -8.28
N SER A 681 -8.22 31.20 -8.29
CA SER A 681 -7.53 31.72 -7.11
C SER A 681 -7.76 33.23 -6.92
N PRO A 682 -7.64 33.76 -5.69
CA PRO A 682 -7.65 35.20 -5.47
C PRO A 682 -6.38 35.85 -6.06
N VAL A 683 -6.39 37.17 -6.20
CA VAL A 683 -5.19 37.93 -6.58
C VAL A 683 -4.39 38.27 -5.32
N LEU A 684 -3.11 37.92 -5.28
CA LEU A 684 -2.22 38.22 -4.15
C LEU A 684 -2.22 39.73 -3.81
N GLY A 685 -2.28 40.05 -2.52
CA GLY A 685 -2.39 41.41 -2.01
C GLY A 685 -3.78 42.05 -2.09
N GLN A 686 -4.81 41.36 -2.60
CA GLN A 686 -6.20 41.84 -2.59
C GLN A 686 -7.12 40.90 -1.79
N ASP A 687 -7.86 41.47 -0.85
CA ASP A 687 -8.95 40.83 -0.08
C ASP A 687 -8.68 39.47 0.59
N GLU A 688 -7.43 38.99 0.66
CA GLU A 688 -7.02 37.66 1.14
C GLU A 688 -7.75 37.20 2.43
N LYS A 689 -7.95 38.13 3.37
CA LYS A 689 -8.62 37.90 4.66
C LYS A 689 -10.12 37.55 4.56
N THR A 690 -10.79 37.80 3.43
CA THR A 690 -12.19 37.43 3.16
C THR A 690 -12.33 36.17 2.31
N TRP A 691 -11.25 35.71 1.68
CA TRP A 691 -11.21 34.48 0.87
C TRP A 691 -10.85 33.25 1.69
N TYR A 692 -9.98 33.35 2.68
CA TYR A 692 -9.68 32.22 3.59
C TYR A 692 -10.86 31.89 4.50
N ASP A 693 -11.34 30.64 4.52
CA ASP A 693 -12.17 30.16 5.63
C ASP A 693 -11.25 29.86 6.83
N ARG A 694 -11.00 30.89 7.63
CA ARG A 694 -10.10 30.84 8.80
C ARG A 694 -10.56 29.86 9.88
N ASP A 695 -11.85 29.56 9.95
CA ASP A 695 -12.39 28.58 10.88
C ASP A 695 -12.22 27.17 10.33
N MET A 696 -12.34 26.97 9.01
CA MET A 696 -11.96 25.73 8.34
C MET A 696 -10.46 25.46 8.42
N LEU A 697 -9.58 26.46 8.22
CA LEU A 697 -8.13 26.29 8.36
C LEU A 697 -7.75 25.92 9.81
N ARG A 698 -8.36 26.55 10.82
CA ARG A 698 -8.18 26.17 12.24
C ARG A 698 -8.76 24.77 12.53
N ALA A 699 -9.92 24.44 11.97
CA ALA A 699 -10.48 23.10 12.04
C ALA A 699 -9.61 22.08 11.29
N LEU A 700 -8.78 22.53 10.33
CA LEU A 700 -7.75 21.82 9.58
C LEU A 700 -6.36 21.77 10.25
N GLY A 701 -6.16 22.39 11.42
CA GLY A 701 -4.89 22.34 12.18
C GLY A 701 -3.70 23.08 11.53
N VAL A 702 -3.80 23.43 10.25
CA VAL A 702 -2.80 24.21 9.53
C VAL A 702 -2.76 25.65 10.04
N THR A 703 -1.54 26.19 10.17
CA THR A 703 -1.30 27.56 10.64
C THR A 703 -0.84 28.40 9.46
N PRO A 704 -1.65 29.40 9.01
CA PRO A 704 -1.26 30.29 7.93
C PRO A 704 0.06 31.01 8.22
N LEU A 705 0.85 31.23 7.17
CA LEU A 705 2.16 31.88 7.25
C LEU A 705 2.05 33.41 7.33
N VAL A 706 0.85 33.98 7.07
CA VAL A 706 0.54 35.43 6.93
C VAL A 706 -0.86 35.80 7.44
#